data_AF-A0A2N2XT68-F1
#
_entry.id   AF-A0A2N2XT68-F1
#
_cell.length_a   1.000
_cell.length_b   1.000
_cell.length_c   1.000
_cell.angle_alpha   90.00
_cell.angle_beta   90.00
_cell.angle_gamma   90.00
#
_symmetry.space_group_name_H-M   'P 1'
#
loop_
_entity.id
_entity.type
_entity.pdbx_description
1 polymer ?
#
loop_
_entity_poly.entity_id
_entity_poly.type
_entity_poly.pdbx_seq_one_letter_code
_entity_poly.pdbx_strand_id
1 'polypeptide(L)'
;MNSFQRINNWLGWLVFVLASALYISTAEPTASLWDCGEYISTAAKLQVGHPPGAPLFQLLGRLFAMAAPSAGNVAIMINTMSAIASGFTIMFLFWTVTMLALKLTGKKENELLRVDQFIILSSGLIGSLAYAFSDSFWFSAVEGEVYALSSFFTAVVFWAILKWEKHAGEEHASRWLLLIAFLMGLSIGVHLLNLLAIPAITLIYFYRQYDHVNLKKTFLALIVSVLLLASIMYLIVPEVVGLFALSELLFVNSLHLPFHTGTAFFVVLLVLFILSGLIYTHNRKKLWLYIFSVCGMLLATLYLVESQTAGSFIARALVASGISFLIYRYRHSFASLNAGLLAFTFILIGYSSFMMLVIRSNAGTPINENSPKDAISLLSYLNREQYGDWPLFYGHYYNSEPTGYLPGRKVYVRDDASHRYIVADANQFAKPQYKASESTIFPRMYENMQPEHAEEYKTWAGINDPDNKQIPTFAENLKFFFRYQLDHMYFRYFMWNFSGRQNDRQGYSDRSDGNWITGIKFLDAPRVGDLGSMPASMKNKAHNKYYLLPLLLGLVGMIFHFRKSSKDWFVVLSLFAMTGIAIVVYLNQYSPQPRERDYAYAASFYAFAIWIGLGMYGLAVLFQKKLKPALAVILAGLLSALVPAILLAENHDDHDRSGRYASLELAKGYLDSCEPNSIL
;
A
#
# COMPACT_ATOMS: atom_id res chain seq x y z
N MET A 1 29.28 -12.91 14.74
CA MET A 1 28.50 -11.71 15.10
C MET A 1 29.18 -10.97 16.24
N ASN A 2 29.44 -9.67 16.07
CA ASN A 2 29.93 -8.81 17.16
C ASN A 2 28.83 -8.59 18.23
N SER A 3 29.20 -8.20 19.46
CA SER A 3 28.29 -7.95 20.59
C SER A 3 27.13 -7.01 20.21
N PHE A 4 27.41 -5.91 19.51
CA PHE A 4 26.39 -4.96 19.04
C PHE A 4 25.35 -5.61 18.13
N GLN A 5 25.77 -6.37 17.10
CA GLN A 5 24.85 -7.03 16.17
C GLN A 5 23.93 -8.01 16.90
N ARG A 6 24.47 -8.73 17.89
CA ARG A 6 23.69 -9.66 18.71
C ARG A 6 22.62 -8.92 19.51
N ILE A 7 22.99 -7.82 20.17
CA ILE A 7 22.05 -7.00 20.94
C ILE A 7 20.99 -6.38 20.02
N ASN A 8 21.38 -5.79 18.90
CA ASN A 8 20.46 -5.22 17.91
C ASN A 8 19.45 -6.26 17.40
N ASN A 9 19.91 -7.48 17.09
CA ASN A 9 19.01 -8.53 16.63
C ASN A 9 18.03 -8.97 17.72
N TRP A 10 18.51 -9.19 18.95
CA TRP A 10 17.64 -9.56 20.07
C TRP A 10 16.65 -8.47 20.45
N LEU A 11 17.04 -7.20 20.41
CA LEU A 11 16.13 -6.09 20.67
C LEU A 11 15.04 -5.99 19.60
N GLY A 12 15.35 -6.24 18.33
CA GLY A 12 14.32 -6.34 17.28
C GLY A 12 13.29 -7.43 17.58
N TRP A 13 13.76 -8.63 17.95
CA TRP A 13 12.86 -9.73 18.35
C TRP A 13 12.08 -9.45 19.65
N LEU A 14 12.69 -8.76 20.62
CA LEU A 14 12.00 -8.34 21.84
C LEU A 14 10.86 -7.37 21.49
N VAL A 15 11.14 -6.37 20.65
CA VAL A 15 10.14 -5.41 20.18
C VAL A 15 9.02 -6.12 19.40
N PHE A 16 9.35 -7.11 18.57
CA PHE A 16 8.35 -7.98 17.91
C PHE A 16 7.41 -8.64 18.92
N VAL A 17 7.98 -9.30 19.95
CA VAL A 17 7.19 -10.02 20.96
C VAL A 17 6.30 -9.06 21.75
N LEU A 18 6.84 -7.92 22.18
CA LEU A 18 6.09 -6.94 22.96
C LEU A 18 4.95 -6.30 22.15
N ALA A 19 5.21 -5.90 20.90
CA ALA A 19 4.19 -5.34 20.03
C ALA A 19 3.11 -6.38 19.68
N SER A 20 3.50 -7.61 19.36
CA SER A 20 2.53 -8.69 19.08
C SER A 20 1.67 -8.99 20.30
N ALA A 21 2.27 -9.07 21.50
CA ALA A 21 1.53 -9.32 22.74
C ALA A 21 0.52 -8.20 23.02
N LEU A 22 0.91 -6.93 22.83
CA LEU A 22 0.02 -5.79 22.98
C LEU A 22 -1.18 -5.89 22.02
N TYR A 23 -0.93 -6.06 20.73
CA TYR A 23 -2.00 -6.13 19.73
C TYR A 23 -2.90 -7.35 19.91
N ILE A 24 -2.35 -8.51 20.28
CA ILE A 24 -3.17 -9.70 20.60
C ILE A 24 -4.04 -9.43 21.82
N SER A 25 -3.49 -8.81 22.87
CA SER A 25 -4.26 -8.52 24.09
C SER A 25 -5.36 -7.48 23.92
N THR A 26 -5.24 -6.63 22.89
CA THR A 26 -6.21 -5.57 22.55
C THR A 26 -7.03 -5.89 21.30
N ALA A 27 -6.84 -7.07 20.71
CA ALA A 27 -7.54 -7.52 19.51
C ALA A 27 -9.04 -7.67 19.75
N GLU A 28 -9.83 -7.34 18.74
CA GLU A 28 -11.26 -7.59 18.78
C GLU A 28 -11.51 -9.11 18.82
N PRO A 29 -12.33 -9.65 19.75
CA PRO A 29 -12.57 -11.09 19.85
C PRO A 29 -13.40 -11.63 18.69
N THR A 30 -14.16 -10.75 18.02
CA THR A 30 -15.08 -11.06 16.94
C THR A 30 -14.70 -10.33 15.65
N ALA A 31 -15.59 -10.28 14.66
CA ALA A 31 -15.36 -9.50 13.46
C ALA A 31 -15.63 -8.01 13.72
N SER A 32 -14.69 -7.14 13.37
CA SER A 32 -14.96 -5.70 13.30
C SER A 32 -15.99 -5.40 12.21
N LEU A 33 -16.60 -4.21 12.26
CA LEU A 33 -17.50 -3.72 11.22
C LEU A 33 -16.74 -3.47 9.89
N TRP A 34 -17.49 -3.23 8.81
CA TRP A 34 -16.98 -3.06 7.44
C TRP A 34 -16.38 -4.34 6.83
N ASP A 35 -15.23 -4.22 6.18
CA ASP A 35 -14.64 -5.25 5.33
C ASP A 35 -14.05 -6.41 6.16
N CYS A 36 -13.80 -6.21 7.45
CA CYS A 36 -13.26 -7.21 8.36
C CYS A 36 -14.10 -8.50 8.42
N GLY A 37 -15.43 -8.39 8.53
CA GLY A 37 -16.31 -9.56 8.58
C GLY A 37 -16.26 -10.40 7.31
N GLU A 38 -16.14 -9.73 6.17
CA GLU A 38 -15.98 -10.39 4.87
C GLU A 38 -14.60 -11.05 4.75
N TYR A 39 -13.51 -10.35 5.07
CA TYR A 39 -12.16 -10.91 5.03
C TYR A 39 -12.01 -12.12 5.96
N ILE A 40 -12.56 -12.06 7.18
CA ILE A 40 -12.57 -13.18 8.13
C ILE A 40 -13.34 -14.36 7.55
N SER A 41 -14.56 -14.14 7.05
CA SER A 41 -15.43 -15.21 6.56
C SER A 41 -14.91 -15.85 5.26
N THR A 42 -14.32 -15.05 4.36
CA THR A 42 -13.73 -15.51 3.11
C THR A 42 -12.43 -16.24 3.37
N ALA A 43 -11.53 -15.73 4.21
CA ALA A 43 -10.31 -16.43 4.60
C ALA A 43 -10.60 -17.76 5.31
N ALA A 44 -11.57 -17.78 6.23
CA ALA A 44 -11.92 -18.97 7.00
C ALA A 44 -12.31 -20.16 6.12
N LYS A 45 -12.93 -19.94 4.95
CA LYS A 45 -13.39 -21.00 4.04
C LYS A 45 -12.76 -20.94 2.64
N LEU A 46 -11.76 -20.08 2.44
CA LEU A 46 -11.16 -19.74 1.15
C LEU A 46 -12.25 -19.43 0.09
N GLN A 47 -13.01 -18.36 0.32
CA GLN A 47 -14.09 -17.92 -0.55
C GLN A 47 -13.66 -16.71 -1.39
N VAL A 48 -14.40 -16.35 -2.42
CA VAL A 48 -14.04 -15.21 -3.27
C VAL A 48 -14.79 -13.97 -2.80
N GLY A 49 -14.11 -13.14 -1.99
CA GLY A 49 -14.63 -11.85 -1.54
C GLY A 49 -14.51 -10.75 -2.59
N HIS A 50 -14.72 -9.51 -2.20
CA HIS A 50 -14.73 -8.36 -3.10
C HIS A 50 -13.38 -8.15 -3.81
N PRO A 51 -13.38 -7.66 -5.06
CA PRO A 51 -12.14 -7.50 -5.82
C PRO A 51 -11.18 -6.46 -5.21
N PRO A 52 -9.86 -6.74 -5.16
CA PRO A 52 -9.15 -7.82 -5.86
C PRO A 52 -9.00 -9.12 -5.05
N GLY A 53 -9.76 -9.31 -3.98
CA GLY A 53 -9.90 -10.59 -3.26
C GLY A 53 -8.83 -10.90 -2.21
N ALA A 54 -7.68 -10.24 -2.26
CA ALA A 54 -6.55 -10.43 -1.33
C ALA A 54 -6.20 -11.93 -1.06
N PRO A 55 -5.94 -12.73 -2.11
CA PRO A 55 -5.81 -14.18 -1.97
C PRO A 55 -4.69 -14.64 -1.03
N LEU A 56 -3.58 -13.91 -0.93
CA LEU A 56 -2.51 -14.24 0.03
C LEU A 56 -2.96 -14.00 1.47
N PHE A 57 -3.70 -12.91 1.73
CA PHE A 57 -4.30 -12.68 3.03
C PHE A 57 -5.22 -13.85 3.39
N GLN A 58 -6.07 -14.28 2.46
CA GLN A 58 -6.98 -15.40 2.70
C GLN A 58 -6.27 -16.72 2.97
N LEU A 59 -5.21 -17.04 2.21
CA LEU A 59 -4.42 -18.26 2.39
C LEU A 59 -3.77 -18.30 3.77
N LEU A 60 -3.18 -17.18 4.22
CA LEU A 60 -2.61 -17.07 5.56
C LEU A 60 -3.70 -17.10 6.64
N GLY A 61 -4.79 -16.38 6.44
CA GLY A 61 -5.93 -16.36 7.37
C GLY A 61 -6.54 -17.75 7.55
N ARG A 62 -6.60 -18.56 6.49
CA ARG A 62 -7.04 -19.96 6.57
C ARG A 62 -6.14 -20.81 7.48
N LEU A 63 -4.82 -20.61 7.45
CA LEU A 63 -3.90 -21.34 8.33
C LEU A 63 -4.20 -21.04 9.81
N PHE A 64 -4.48 -19.78 10.14
CA PHE A 64 -4.86 -19.37 11.49
C PHE A 64 -6.26 -19.86 11.87
N ALA A 65 -7.23 -19.77 10.96
CA ALA A 65 -8.59 -20.29 11.17
C ALA A 65 -8.60 -21.80 11.43
N MET A 66 -7.71 -22.57 10.78
CA MET A 66 -7.58 -24.02 11.02
C MET A 66 -7.04 -24.36 12.42
N ALA A 67 -6.35 -23.43 13.07
CA ALA A 67 -5.88 -23.59 14.44
C ALA A 67 -6.92 -23.12 15.49
N ALA A 68 -8.10 -22.65 15.06
CA ALA A 68 -9.15 -22.23 15.96
C ALA A 68 -9.75 -23.44 16.73
N PRO A 69 -9.86 -23.39 18.07
CA PRO A 69 -10.45 -24.48 18.85
C PRO A 69 -11.93 -24.75 18.56
N SER A 70 -12.65 -23.71 18.10
CA SER A 70 -14.05 -23.80 17.70
C SER A 70 -14.36 -22.77 16.60
N ALA A 71 -15.52 -22.90 15.96
CA ALA A 71 -15.99 -21.92 14.97
C ALA A 71 -16.08 -20.49 15.55
N GLY A 72 -16.41 -20.35 16.85
CA GLY A 72 -16.48 -19.06 17.54
C GLY A 72 -15.12 -18.39 17.73
N ASN A 73 -14.01 -19.14 17.59
CA ASN A 73 -12.66 -18.60 17.74
C ASN A 73 -11.99 -18.22 16.41
N VAL A 74 -12.66 -18.42 15.27
CA VAL A 74 -12.06 -18.15 13.96
C VAL A 74 -11.69 -16.68 13.79
N ALA A 75 -12.57 -15.77 14.21
CA ALA A 75 -12.34 -14.34 14.10
C ALA A 75 -11.08 -13.89 14.87
N ILE A 76 -10.99 -14.22 16.17
CA ILE A 76 -9.81 -13.87 16.98
C ILE A 76 -8.52 -14.52 16.45
N MET A 77 -8.56 -15.71 15.86
CA MET A 77 -7.38 -16.32 15.25
C MET A 77 -6.89 -15.53 14.03
N ILE A 78 -7.81 -15.02 13.21
CA ILE A 78 -7.45 -14.17 12.06
C ILE A 78 -7.01 -12.78 12.53
N ASN A 79 -7.66 -12.18 13.54
CA ASN A 79 -7.19 -10.93 14.14
C ASN A 79 -5.80 -11.09 14.77
N THR A 80 -5.50 -12.27 15.35
CA THR A 80 -4.17 -12.63 15.86
C THR A 80 -3.12 -12.68 14.74
N MET A 81 -3.49 -13.15 13.55
CA MET A 81 -2.60 -13.08 12.38
C MET A 81 -2.23 -11.64 12.05
N SER A 82 -3.21 -10.73 12.00
CA SER A 82 -2.96 -9.29 11.79
C SER A 82 -2.06 -8.72 12.88
N ALA A 83 -2.33 -9.02 14.15
CA ALA A 83 -1.52 -8.58 15.28
C ALA A 83 -0.05 -9.03 15.17
N ILE A 84 0.20 -10.29 14.78
CA ILE A 84 1.56 -10.83 14.56
C ILE A 84 2.23 -10.15 13.36
N ALA A 85 1.51 -9.96 12.24
CA ALA A 85 2.02 -9.24 11.08
C ALA A 85 2.42 -7.80 11.44
N SER A 86 1.59 -7.10 12.22
CA SER A 86 1.89 -5.77 12.75
C SER A 86 3.09 -5.79 13.70
N GLY A 87 3.25 -6.81 14.54
CA GLY A 87 4.47 -7.00 15.35
C GLY A 87 5.73 -7.10 14.47
N PHE A 88 5.67 -7.83 13.35
CA PHE A 88 6.78 -7.91 12.40
C PHE A 88 7.10 -6.53 11.78
N THR A 89 6.07 -5.74 11.44
CA THR A 89 6.23 -4.35 10.97
C THR A 89 7.08 -3.54 11.95
N ILE A 90 6.79 -3.60 13.26
CA ILE A 90 7.53 -2.85 14.28
C ILE A 90 8.99 -3.32 14.39
N MET A 91 9.25 -4.62 14.30
CA MET A 91 10.61 -5.16 14.29
C MET A 91 11.43 -4.70 13.08
N PHE A 92 10.83 -4.72 11.88
CA PHE A 92 11.51 -4.25 10.68
C PHE A 92 11.70 -2.73 10.68
N LEU A 93 10.78 -1.97 11.30
CA LEU A 93 10.98 -0.54 11.57
C LEU A 93 12.18 -0.32 12.50
N PHE A 94 12.24 -1.06 13.62
CA PHE A 94 13.37 -1.00 14.55
C PHE A 94 14.70 -1.21 13.81
N TRP A 95 14.84 -2.29 13.03
CA TRP A 95 16.06 -2.55 12.27
C TRP A 95 16.32 -1.54 11.16
N THR A 96 15.28 -1.00 10.51
CA THR A 96 15.41 0.08 9.54
C THR A 96 16.04 1.31 10.18
N VAL A 97 15.52 1.74 11.33
CA VAL A 97 16.01 2.91 12.04
C VAL A 97 17.43 2.68 12.55
N THR A 98 17.76 1.49 13.10
CA THR A 98 19.12 1.23 13.56
C THR A 98 20.13 1.15 12.42
N MET A 99 19.74 0.63 11.25
CA MET A 99 20.59 0.63 10.05
C MET A 99 20.85 2.05 9.54
N LEU A 100 19.82 2.91 9.47
CA LEU A 100 19.99 4.30 9.07
C LEU A 100 20.83 5.08 10.10
N ALA A 101 20.55 4.93 11.39
CA ALA A 101 21.34 5.56 12.45
C ALA A 101 22.80 5.11 12.42
N LEU A 102 23.08 3.83 12.17
CA LEU A 102 24.44 3.33 11.99
C LEU A 102 25.14 4.02 10.81
N LYS A 103 24.48 4.17 9.65
CA LYS A 103 25.05 4.87 8.49
C LYS A 103 25.47 6.30 8.82
N LEU A 104 24.69 7.02 9.63
CA LEU A 104 25.00 8.39 10.04
C LEU A 104 26.27 8.51 10.91
N THR A 105 26.73 7.41 11.52
CA THR A 105 28.00 7.41 12.26
C THR A 105 29.23 7.43 11.36
N GLY A 106 29.12 6.93 10.12
CA GLY A 106 30.25 6.69 9.22
C GLY A 106 31.22 5.59 9.68
N LYS A 107 30.92 4.88 10.77
CA LYS A 107 31.79 3.84 11.38
C LYS A 107 31.33 2.45 10.98
N LYS A 108 32.26 1.49 10.99
CA LYS A 108 31.90 0.06 10.91
C LYS A 108 31.39 -0.44 12.26
N GLU A 109 30.64 -1.55 12.24
CA GLU A 109 30.02 -2.12 13.46
C GLU A 109 31.03 -2.60 14.52
N ASN A 110 32.26 -2.91 14.13
CA ASN A 110 33.36 -3.27 15.03
C ASN A 110 34.10 -2.04 15.60
N GLU A 111 33.83 -0.85 15.09
CA GLU A 111 34.47 0.42 15.49
C GLU A 111 33.55 1.26 16.41
N LEU A 112 32.34 0.77 16.70
CA LEU A 112 31.35 1.49 17.50
C LEU A 112 31.73 1.54 18.98
N LEU A 113 31.83 2.75 19.53
CA LEU A 113 31.92 2.96 20.98
C LEU A 113 30.60 2.60 21.65
N ARG A 114 30.62 2.31 22.96
CA ARG A 114 29.39 2.03 23.73
C ARG A 114 28.33 3.13 23.60
N VAL A 115 28.78 4.39 23.55
CA VAL A 115 27.91 5.56 23.36
C VAL A 115 27.24 5.53 21.98
N ASP A 116 27.98 5.21 20.91
CA ASP A 116 27.42 5.08 19.57
C ASP A 116 26.36 3.97 19.53
N GLN A 117 26.67 2.81 20.13
CA GLN A 117 25.76 1.67 20.21
C GLN A 117 24.45 2.06 20.92
N PHE A 118 24.53 2.76 22.05
CA PHE A 118 23.35 3.17 22.81
C PHE A 118 22.48 4.16 22.03
N ILE A 119 23.10 5.13 21.34
CA ILE A 119 22.38 6.08 20.48
C ILE A 119 21.63 5.34 19.37
N ILE A 120 22.29 4.41 18.68
CA ILE A 120 21.68 3.65 17.59
C ILE A 120 20.50 2.81 18.10
N LEU A 121 20.70 2.03 19.16
CA LEU A 121 19.65 1.16 19.71
C LEU A 121 18.47 1.97 20.26
N SER A 122 18.74 3.08 20.96
CA SER A 122 17.69 3.96 21.48
C SER A 122 16.91 4.64 20.35
N SER A 123 17.58 5.06 19.28
CA SER A 123 16.91 5.60 18.09
C SER A 123 15.93 4.58 17.50
N GLY A 124 16.37 3.32 17.38
CA GLY A 124 15.53 2.22 16.95
C GLY A 124 14.30 2.04 17.83
N LEU A 125 14.49 1.93 19.15
CA LEU A 125 13.41 1.74 20.13
C LEU A 125 12.40 2.89 20.10
N ILE A 126 12.87 4.14 20.12
CA ILE A 126 12.00 5.32 20.12
C ILE A 126 11.17 5.39 18.85
N GLY A 127 11.79 5.22 17.67
CA GLY A 127 11.08 5.27 16.40
C GLY A 127 10.07 4.14 16.26
N SER A 128 10.47 2.90 16.59
CA SER A 128 9.59 1.74 16.43
C SER A 128 8.42 1.76 17.42
N LEU A 129 8.66 2.12 18.69
CA LEU A 129 7.61 2.18 19.70
C LEU A 129 6.66 3.37 19.48
N ALA A 130 7.16 4.51 18.98
CA ALA A 130 6.28 5.62 18.62
C ALA A 130 5.29 5.21 17.51
N TYR A 131 5.72 4.43 16.52
CA TYR A 131 4.81 3.89 15.51
C TYR A 131 3.92 2.77 16.07
N ALA A 132 4.44 1.92 16.96
CA ALA A 132 3.64 0.86 17.57
C ALA A 132 2.43 1.39 18.34
N PHE A 133 2.57 2.57 18.95
CA PHE A 133 1.51 3.18 19.76
C PHE A 133 0.79 4.32 19.02
N SER A 134 1.02 4.51 17.72
CA SER A 134 0.31 5.54 16.95
C SER A 134 -1.11 5.10 16.59
N ASP A 135 -2.06 6.03 16.71
CA ASP A 135 -3.51 5.85 16.50
C ASP A 135 -3.85 4.96 15.28
N SER A 136 -3.60 5.42 14.06
CA SER A 136 -4.01 4.72 12.84
C SER A 136 -3.38 3.33 12.68
N PHE A 137 -2.12 3.16 13.10
CA PHE A 137 -1.44 1.88 12.99
C PHE A 137 -1.96 0.86 14.00
N TRP A 138 -2.14 1.27 15.26
CA TRP A 138 -2.70 0.38 16.29
C TRP A 138 -4.12 -0.02 15.92
N PHE A 139 -4.95 0.92 15.42
CA PHE A 139 -6.31 0.62 14.98
C PHE A 139 -6.35 -0.52 13.95
N SER A 140 -5.46 -0.47 12.97
CA SER A 140 -5.35 -1.51 11.92
C SER A 140 -4.70 -2.81 12.42
N ALA A 141 -3.94 -2.77 13.52
CA ALA A 141 -3.20 -3.93 14.03
C ALA A 141 -4.08 -4.92 14.81
N VAL A 142 -5.25 -4.48 15.29
CA VAL A 142 -6.15 -5.23 16.17
C VAL A 142 -7.36 -5.84 15.44
N GLU A 143 -7.37 -5.77 14.11
CA GLU A 143 -8.48 -6.26 13.26
C GLU A 143 -8.02 -7.07 12.04
N GLY A 144 -8.88 -7.97 11.59
CA GLY A 144 -8.64 -8.92 10.50
C GLY A 144 -8.76 -8.31 9.11
N GLU A 145 -7.96 -7.28 8.79
CA GLU A 145 -7.95 -6.59 7.50
C GLU A 145 -6.56 -6.59 6.83
N VAL A 146 -6.51 -6.31 5.53
CA VAL A 146 -5.31 -6.40 4.68
C VAL A 146 -4.18 -5.44 5.07
N TYR A 147 -4.48 -4.37 5.82
CA TYR A 147 -3.54 -3.29 6.10
C TYR A 147 -2.38 -3.68 7.03
N ALA A 148 -2.59 -4.63 7.95
CA ALA A 148 -1.54 -5.16 8.81
C ALA A 148 -0.46 -5.89 7.98
N LEU A 149 -0.89 -6.80 7.08
CA LEU A 149 0.02 -7.50 6.18
C LEU A 149 0.64 -6.54 5.14
N SER A 150 -0.11 -5.57 4.65
CA SER A 150 0.42 -4.55 3.73
C SER A 150 1.58 -3.76 4.38
N SER A 151 1.39 -3.32 5.63
CA SER A 151 2.43 -2.61 6.39
C SER A 151 3.65 -3.49 6.63
N PHE A 152 3.45 -4.77 6.94
CA PHE A 152 4.53 -5.74 7.08
C PHE A 152 5.36 -5.85 5.79
N PHE A 153 4.71 -6.02 4.63
CA PHE A 153 5.40 -6.11 3.34
C PHE A 153 6.21 -4.84 3.03
N THR A 154 5.65 -3.66 3.27
CA THR A 154 6.37 -2.39 3.12
C THR A 154 7.60 -2.32 4.03
N ALA A 155 7.47 -2.69 5.30
CA ALA A 155 8.58 -2.66 6.25
C ALA A 155 9.69 -3.65 5.90
N VAL A 156 9.36 -4.90 5.57
CA VAL A 156 10.36 -5.93 5.23
C VAL A 156 11.06 -5.62 3.90
N VAL A 157 10.35 -5.09 2.91
CA VAL A 157 10.94 -4.71 1.61
C VAL A 157 11.88 -3.52 1.77
N PHE A 158 11.47 -2.49 2.52
CA PHE A 158 12.33 -1.33 2.78
C PHE A 158 13.57 -1.72 3.59
N TRP A 159 13.42 -2.58 4.60
CA TRP A 159 14.55 -3.17 5.31
C TRP A 159 15.45 -4.02 4.39
N ALA A 160 14.88 -4.84 3.51
CA ALA A 160 15.62 -5.72 2.61
C ALA A 160 16.48 -4.93 1.61
N ILE A 161 16.04 -3.76 1.15
CA ILE A 161 16.86 -2.93 0.25
C ILE A 161 18.02 -2.27 1.00
N LEU A 162 17.86 -1.90 2.27
CA LEU A 162 18.97 -1.45 3.11
C LEU A 162 19.96 -2.60 3.39
N LYS A 163 19.46 -3.84 3.53
CA LYS A 163 20.31 -5.04 3.62
C LYS A 163 21.07 -5.27 2.33
N TRP A 164 20.41 -5.15 1.18
CA TRP A 164 21.09 -5.18 -0.12
C TRP A 164 22.19 -4.13 -0.19
N GLU A 165 21.90 -2.87 0.15
CA GLU A 165 22.85 -1.76 0.08
C GLU A 165 24.12 -2.05 0.90
N LYS A 166 23.95 -2.52 2.15
CA LYS A 166 25.04 -2.90 3.04
C LYS A 166 25.94 -3.99 2.45
N HIS A 167 25.33 -4.95 1.74
CA HIS A 167 26.02 -6.11 1.19
C HIS A 167 26.30 -5.99 -0.31
N ALA A 168 26.05 -4.86 -0.96
CA ALA A 168 26.04 -4.73 -2.43
C ALA A 168 27.38 -5.06 -3.12
N GLY A 169 28.49 -5.06 -2.38
CA GLY A 169 29.81 -5.46 -2.88
C GLY A 169 30.13 -6.96 -2.74
N GLU A 170 29.23 -7.76 -2.15
CA GLU A 170 29.41 -9.19 -1.93
C GLU A 170 28.86 -10.01 -3.11
N GLU A 171 29.46 -11.19 -3.38
CA GLU A 171 29.15 -12.05 -4.53
C GLU A 171 27.65 -12.39 -4.68
N HIS A 172 26.97 -12.62 -3.56
CA HIS A 172 25.56 -13.03 -3.55
C HIS A 172 24.61 -11.91 -3.11
N ALA A 173 25.01 -10.64 -3.21
CA ALA A 173 24.19 -9.50 -2.78
C ALA A 173 22.82 -9.46 -3.49
N SER A 174 22.77 -9.83 -4.77
CA SER A 174 21.56 -9.80 -5.60
C SER A 174 20.41 -10.66 -5.06
N ARG A 175 20.66 -11.64 -4.17
CA ARG A 175 19.61 -12.42 -3.51
C ARG A 175 18.58 -11.53 -2.78
N TRP A 176 19.02 -10.38 -2.26
CA TRP A 176 18.13 -9.42 -1.62
C TRP A 176 17.20 -8.74 -2.62
N LEU A 177 17.68 -8.44 -3.83
CA LEU A 177 16.84 -7.91 -4.91
C LEU A 177 15.82 -8.95 -5.39
N LEU A 178 16.21 -10.22 -5.45
CA LEU A 178 15.29 -11.33 -5.77
C LEU A 178 14.26 -11.53 -4.67
N LEU A 179 14.66 -11.44 -3.40
CA LEU A 179 13.73 -11.45 -2.27
C LEU A 179 12.75 -10.29 -2.34
N ILE A 180 13.21 -9.07 -2.65
CA ILE A 180 12.32 -7.92 -2.85
C ILE A 180 11.34 -8.19 -3.99
N ALA A 181 11.79 -8.72 -5.12
CA ALA A 181 10.92 -9.05 -6.25
C ALA A 181 9.85 -10.08 -5.85
N PHE A 182 10.23 -11.11 -5.08
CA PHE A 182 9.29 -12.10 -4.54
C PHE A 182 8.26 -11.49 -3.60
N LEU A 183 8.71 -10.68 -2.65
CA LEU A 183 7.86 -10.01 -1.66
C LEU A 183 6.92 -8.99 -2.34
N MET A 184 7.38 -8.29 -3.38
CA MET A 184 6.52 -7.43 -4.21
C MET A 184 5.42 -8.25 -4.88
N GLY A 185 5.76 -9.39 -5.51
CA GLY A 185 4.78 -10.30 -6.12
C GLY A 185 3.74 -10.81 -5.12
N LEU A 186 4.19 -11.26 -3.94
CA LEU A 186 3.30 -11.70 -2.86
C LEU A 186 2.40 -10.57 -2.35
N SER A 187 2.95 -9.38 -2.18
CA SER A 187 2.20 -8.24 -1.65
C SER A 187 1.03 -7.83 -2.53
N ILE A 188 1.09 -8.04 -3.85
CA ILE A 188 -0.06 -7.77 -4.74
C ILE A 188 -1.25 -8.67 -4.37
N GLY A 189 -1.00 -9.91 -3.90
CA GLY A 189 -2.01 -10.81 -3.36
C GLY A 189 -2.56 -10.40 -1.98
N VAL A 190 -2.10 -9.27 -1.41
CA VAL A 190 -2.66 -8.65 -0.19
C VAL A 190 -3.21 -7.27 -0.54
N HIS A 191 -2.34 -6.35 -0.97
CA HIS A 191 -2.67 -4.98 -1.34
C HIS A 191 -1.56 -4.36 -2.21
N LEU A 192 -1.94 -3.50 -3.16
CA LEU A 192 -1.01 -2.78 -4.05
C LEU A 192 -0.12 -1.71 -3.38
N LEU A 193 -0.35 -1.36 -2.11
CA LEU A 193 0.31 -0.21 -1.46
C LEU A 193 1.83 -0.40 -1.34
N ASN A 194 2.30 -1.64 -1.23
CA ASN A 194 3.72 -1.94 -1.14
C ASN A 194 4.51 -1.51 -2.39
N LEU A 195 3.86 -1.42 -3.56
CA LEU A 195 4.50 -0.92 -4.78
C LEU A 195 4.96 0.55 -4.63
N LEU A 196 4.36 1.32 -3.73
CA LEU A 196 4.74 2.71 -3.45
C LEU A 196 6.13 2.82 -2.78
N ALA A 197 6.73 1.72 -2.33
CA ALA A 197 8.11 1.69 -1.87
C ALA A 197 9.14 1.73 -3.02
N ILE A 198 8.73 1.47 -4.28
CA ILE A 198 9.62 1.40 -5.45
C ILE A 198 10.49 2.65 -5.63
N PRO A 199 9.97 3.89 -5.49
CA PRO A 199 10.80 5.09 -5.57
C PRO A 199 11.92 5.14 -4.54
N ALA A 200 11.66 4.73 -3.30
CA ALA A 200 12.69 4.69 -2.27
C ALA A 200 13.73 3.59 -2.55
N ILE A 201 13.30 2.42 -3.02
CA ILE A 201 14.17 1.30 -3.43
C ILE A 201 15.08 1.72 -4.59
N THR A 202 14.51 2.38 -5.59
CA THR A 202 15.24 2.87 -6.77
C THR A 202 16.26 3.92 -6.37
N LEU A 203 15.94 4.83 -5.44
CA LEU A 203 16.92 5.78 -4.93
C LEU A 203 18.07 5.11 -4.19
N ILE A 204 17.82 4.12 -3.34
CA ILE A 204 18.91 3.36 -2.68
C ILE A 204 19.78 2.67 -3.71
N TYR A 205 19.17 1.97 -4.68
CA TYR A 205 19.90 1.34 -5.78
C TYR A 205 20.74 2.36 -6.54
N PHE A 206 20.14 3.48 -6.94
CA PHE A 206 20.79 4.54 -7.69
C PHE A 206 21.96 5.17 -6.93
N TYR A 207 21.76 5.58 -5.68
CA TYR A 207 22.83 6.17 -4.87
C TYR A 207 23.97 5.20 -4.59
N ARG A 208 23.70 3.90 -4.58
CA ARG A 208 24.74 2.88 -4.39
C ARG A 208 25.59 2.67 -5.64
N GLN A 209 25.00 2.81 -6.83
CA GLN A 209 25.68 2.57 -8.12
C GLN A 209 26.45 3.80 -8.65
N TYR A 210 26.11 5.01 -8.19
CA TYR A 210 26.69 6.24 -8.70
C TYR A 210 27.31 7.09 -7.59
N ASP A 211 28.60 7.41 -7.71
CA ASP A 211 29.34 8.16 -6.69
C ASP A 211 28.98 9.66 -6.66
N HIS A 212 28.89 10.28 -7.85
CA HIS A 212 28.63 11.72 -8.03
C HIS A 212 27.18 12.02 -8.42
N VAL A 213 26.29 11.92 -7.43
CA VAL A 213 24.86 12.21 -7.59
C VAL A 213 24.53 13.60 -7.03
N ASN A 214 23.91 14.43 -7.87
CA ASN A 214 23.40 15.75 -7.50
C ASN A 214 21.86 15.74 -7.45
N LEU A 215 21.25 16.88 -7.09
CA LEU A 215 19.79 17.01 -7.02
C LEU A 215 19.11 16.73 -8.36
N LYS A 216 19.65 17.22 -9.49
CA LYS A 216 19.07 16.97 -10.83
C LYS A 216 18.98 15.48 -11.14
N LYS A 217 20.05 14.73 -10.87
CA LYS A 217 20.09 13.28 -11.04
C LYS A 217 19.14 12.55 -10.08
N THR A 218 18.99 13.05 -8.85
CA THR A 218 18.01 12.52 -7.89
C THR A 218 16.58 12.68 -8.40
N PHE A 219 16.21 13.87 -8.89
CA PHE A 219 14.90 14.10 -9.47
C PHE A 219 14.65 13.26 -10.72
N LEU A 220 15.66 13.09 -11.58
CA LEU A 220 15.55 12.19 -12.72
C LEU A 220 15.31 10.74 -12.29
N ALA A 221 16.03 10.25 -11.28
CA ALA A 221 15.83 8.91 -10.73
C ALA A 221 14.43 8.72 -10.13
N LEU A 222 13.89 9.75 -9.46
CA LEU A 222 12.51 9.75 -8.97
C LEU A 222 11.49 9.67 -10.12
N ILE A 223 11.65 10.47 -11.17
CA ILE A 223 10.77 10.40 -12.35
C ILE A 223 10.81 9.00 -12.97
N VAL A 224 12.01 8.44 -13.18
CA VAL A 224 12.18 7.08 -13.69
C VAL A 224 11.51 6.05 -12.78
N SER A 225 11.59 6.23 -11.46
CA SER A 225 10.96 5.30 -10.51
C SER A 225 9.44 5.37 -10.50
N VAL A 226 8.85 6.57 -10.70
CA VAL A 226 7.40 6.74 -10.83
C VAL A 226 6.93 6.15 -12.15
N LEU A 227 7.69 6.32 -13.24
CA LEU A 227 7.42 5.65 -14.52
C LEU A 227 7.52 4.14 -14.40
N LEU A 228 8.48 3.62 -13.63
CA LEU A 228 8.61 2.19 -13.34
C LEU A 228 7.41 1.67 -12.55
N LEU A 229 7.01 2.37 -11.49
CA LEU A 229 5.80 2.06 -10.72
C LEU A 229 4.55 2.05 -11.61
N ALA A 230 4.34 3.12 -12.40
CA ALA A 230 3.22 3.21 -13.33
C ALA A 230 3.25 2.08 -14.38
N SER A 231 4.44 1.71 -14.86
CA SER A 231 4.60 0.57 -15.77
C SER A 231 4.18 -0.73 -15.10
N ILE A 232 4.55 -0.97 -13.85
CA ILE A 232 4.12 -2.17 -13.12
C ILE A 232 2.60 -2.18 -12.92
N MET A 233 2.03 -1.06 -12.45
CA MET A 233 0.61 -0.95 -12.12
C MET A 233 -0.32 -1.00 -13.34
N TYR A 234 0.04 -0.32 -14.43
CA TYR A 234 -0.85 -0.16 -15.59
C TYR A 234 -0.46 -0.99 -16.80
N LEU A 235 0.79 -1.44 -16.92
CA LEU A 235 1.26 -2.22 -18.07
C LEU A 235 1.58 -3.66 -17.72
N ILE A 236 2.19 -3.97 -16.57
CA ILE A 236 2.61 -5.35 -16.29
C ILE A 236 1.45 -6.15 -15.66
N VAL A 237 0.88 -5.67 -14.55
CA VAL A 237 -0.11 -6.45 -13.81
C VAL A 237 -1.40 -6.68 -14.62
N PRO A 238 -2.05 -5.66 -15.20
CA PRO A 238 -3.31 -5.87 -15.94
C PRO A 238 -3.09 -6.60 -17.27
N GLU A 239 -2.07 -6.23 -18.04
CA GLU A 239 -1.86 -6.78 -19.39
C GLU A 239 -1.39 -8.23 -19.37
N VAL A 240 -0.64 -8.68 -18.36
CA VAL A 240 -0.30 -10.11 -18.27
C VAL A 240 -1.58 -10.95 -18.16
N VAL A 241 -2.56 -10.50 -17.37
CA VAL A 241 -3.87 -11.17 -17.26
C VAL A 241 -4.70 -10.97 -18.54
N GLY A 242 -4.61 -9.78 -19.16
CA GLY A 242 -5.20 -9.49 -20.47
C GLY A 242 -4.74 -10.44 -21.56
N LEU A 243 -3.45 -10.76 -21.60
CA LEU A 243 -2.87 -11.73 -22.53
C LEU A 243 -3.36 -13.15 -22.31
N PHE A 244 -3.61 -13.56 -21.06
CA PHE A 244 -4.28 -14.83 -20.77
C PHE A 244 -5.70 -14.84 -21.35
N ALA A 245 -6.47 -13.78 -21.12
CA ALA A 245 -7.84 -13.64 -21.64
C ALA A 245 -7.87 -13.63 -23.18
N LEU A 246 -6.96 -12.90 -23.83
CA LEU A 246 -6.83 -12.85 -25.28
C LEU A 246 -6.48 -14.22 -25.87
N SER A 247 -5.47 -14.90 -25.30
CA SER A 247 -5.05 -16.22 -25.74
C SER A 247 -6.21 -17.22 -25.62
N GLU A 248 -6.94 -17.16 -24.50
CA GLU A 248 -8.14 -17.95 -24.26
C GLU A 248 -9.22 -17.73 -25.33
N LEU A 249 -9.56 -16.48 -25.63
CA LEU A 249 -10.53 -16.14 -26.68
C LEU A 249 -10.07 -16.61 -28.06
N LEU A 250 -8.79 -16.44 -28.41
CA LEU A 250 -8.25 -16.87 -29.70
C LEU A 250 -8.39 -18.38 -29.88
N PHE A 251 -7.99 -19.17 -28.88
CA PHE A 251 -7.99 -20.62 -28.99
C PHE A 251 -9.41 -21.20 -28.94
N VAL A 252 -10.26 -20.68 -28.05
CA VAL A 252 -11.61 -21.20 -27.86
C VAL A 252 -12.55 -20.69 -28.95
N ASN A 253 -12.62 -19.38 -29.19
CA ASN A 253 -13.61 -18.82 -30.13
C ASN A 253 -13.15 -18.91 -31.58
N SER A 254 -11.86 -18.66 -31.87
CA SER A 254 -11.38 -18.65 -33.26
C SER A 254 -10.88 -20.02 -33.72
N LEU A 255 -10.09 -20.73 -32.90
CA LEU A 255 -9.56 -22.06 -33.23
C LEU A 255 -10.48 -23.22 -32.83
N HIS A 256 -11.62 -22.90 -32.22
CA HIS A 256 -12.66 -23.86 -31.87
C HIS A 256 -12.25 -24.93 -30.85
N LEU A 257 -11.19 -24.69 -30.07
CA LEU A 257 -10.66 -25.63 -29.06
C LEU A 257 -11.45 -25.60 -27.74
N PRO A 258 -11.28 -26.62 -26.86
CA PRO A 258 -11.89 -26.64 -25.53
C PRO A 258 -11.47 -25.47 -24.64
N PHE A 259 -12.29 -25.16 -23.63
CA PHE A 259 -11.95 -24.16 -22.61
C PHE A 259 -10.59 -24.41 -21.95
N HIS A 260 -9.96 -23.33 -21.50
CA HIS A 260 -8.66 -23.27 -20.84
C HIS A 260 -7.45 -23.63 -21.72
N THR A 261 -7.65 -24.00 -22.99
CA THR A 261 -6.54 -24.35 -23.90
C THR A 261 -5.66 -23.15 -24.23
N GLY A 262 -6.24 -21.98 -24.48
CA GLY A 262 -5.50 -20.76 -24.73
C GLY A 262 -4.76 -20.25 -23.49
N THR A 263 -5.39 -20.37 -22.33
CA THR A 263 -4.75 -20.10 -21.03
C THR A 263 -3.54 -21.01 -20.82
N ALA A 264 -3.69 -22.33 -21.02
CA ALA A 264 -2.60 -23.30 -20.87
C ALA A 264 -1.45 -23.06 -21.87
N PHE A 265 -1.78 -22.74 -23.12
CA PHE A 265 -0.79 -22.36 -24.13
C PHE A 265 0.04 -21.15 -23.67
N PHE A 266 -0.61 -20.12 -23.14
CA PHE A 266 0.08 -18.93 -22.67
C PHE A 266 1.00 -19.22 -21.46
N VAL A 267 0.58 -20.07 -20.51
CA VAL A 267 1.48 -20.54 -19.42
C VAL A 267 2.73 -21.19 -19.99
N VAL A 268 2.57 -22.15 -20.91
CA VAL A 268 3.71 -22.87 -21.51
C VAL A 268 4.62 -21.91 -22.26
N LEU A 269 4.06 -20.99 -23.04
CA LEU A 269 4.81 -19.98 -23.78
C LEU A 269 5.63 -19.08 -22.84
N LEU A 270 5.01 -18.60 -21.75
CA LEU A 270 5.66 -17.75 -20.76
C LEU A 270 6.78 -18.50 -20.01
N VAL A 271 6.53 -19.76 -19.62
CA VAL A 271 7.54 -20.62 -18.97
C VAL A 271 8.70 -20.89 -19.91
N LEU A 272 8.45 -21.22 -21.19
CA LEU A 272 9.49 -21.44 -22.18
C LEU A 272 10.30 -20.17 -22.43
N PHE A 273 9.67 -18.99 -22.51
CA PHE A 273 10.35 -17.71 -22.61
C PHE A 273 11.30 -17.48 -21.43
N ILE A 274 10.82 -17.67 -20.20
CA ILE A 274 11.64 -17.47 -18.99
C ILE A 274 12.79 -18.49 -18.93
N LEU A 275 12.48 -19.78 -19.05
CA LEU A 275 13.48 -20.85 -18.92
C LEU A 275 14.54 -20.77 -20.01
N SER A 276 14.15 -20.59 -21.27
CA SER A 276 15.12 -20.46 -22.36
C SER A 276 16.01 -19.22 -22.19
N GLY A 277 15.46 -18.11 -21.70
CA GLY A 277 16.23 -16.91 -21.35
C GLY A 277 17.24 -17.20 -20.23
N LEU A 278 16.80 -17.78 -19.12
CA LEU A 278 17.66 -18.14 -17.99
C LEU A 278 18.77 -19.12 -18.40
N ILE A 279 18.41 -20.18 -19.11
CA ILE A 279 19.36 -21.19 -19.58
C ILE A 279 20.38 -20.56 -20.56
N TYR A 280 19.91 -19.74 -21.51
CA TYR A 280 20.79 -18.99 -22.43
C TYR A 280 21.75 -18.07 -21.67
N THR A 281 21.25 -17.40 -20.62
CA THR A 281 22.09 -16.51 -19.82
C THR A 281 23.18 -17.22 -19.01
N HIS A 282 23.12 -18.55 -18.88
CA HIS A 282 24.15 -19.37 -18.24
C HIS A 282 25.05 -20.08 -19.26
N ASN A 283 24.47 -20.79 -20.23
CA ASN A 283 25.22 -21.71 -21.11
C ASN A 283 25.57 -21.16 -22.50
N ARG A 284 25.03 -20.00 -22.90
CA ARG A 284 25.31 -19.31 -24.18
C ARG A 284 24.99 -20.09 -25.45
N LYS A 285 24.29 -21.22 -25.40
CA LYS A 285 24.00 -22.01 -26.61
C LYS A 285 22.97 -21.27 -27.49
N LYS A 286 23.26 -21.18 -28.80
CA LYS A 286 22.39 -20.50 -29.79
C LYS A 286 20.96 -21.06 -29.84
N LEU A 287 20.77 -22.36 -29.58
CA LEU A 287 19.45 -22.97 -29.50
C LEU A 287 18.52 -22.24 -28.53
N TRP A 288 19.00 -22.00 -27.29
CA TRP A 288 18.21 -21.31 -26.27
C TRP A 288 17.94 -19.84 -26.61
N LEU A 289 18.87 -19.21 -27.32
CA LEU A 289 18.63 -17.86 -27.86
C LEU A 289 17.50 -17.84 -28.89
N TYR A 290 17.46 -18.83 -29.78
CA TYR A 290 16.41 -18.94 -30.79
C TYR A 290 15.05 -19.22 -30.13
N ILE A 291 14.99 -20.16 -29.20
CA ILE A 291 13.75 -20.45 -28.44
C ILE A 291 13.29 -19.19 -27.69
N PHE A 292 14.19 -18.51 -26.97
CA PHE A 292 13.90 -17.27 -26.26
C PHE A 292 13.36 -16.18 -27.20
N SER A 293 13.99 -16.00 -28.35
CA SER A 293 13.60 -14.98 -29.33
C SER A 293 12.26 -15.31 -29.98
N VAL A 294 12.00 -16.57 -30.33
CA VAL A 294 10.71 -17.02 -30.89
C VAL A 294 9.59 -16.85 -29.87
N CYS A 295 9.78 -17.29 -28.62
CA CYS A 295 8.77 -17.11 -27.57
C CYS A 295 8.52 -15.62 -27.30
N GLY A 296 9.58 -14.80 -27.26
CA GLY A 296 9.47 -13.36 -27.10
C GLY A 296 8.71 -12.69 -28.25
N MET A 297 8.94 -13.11 -29.50
CA MET A 297 8.17 -12.63 -30.66
C MET A 297 6.70 -13.02 -30.57
N LEU A 298 6.38 -14.26 -30.17
CA LEU A 298 4.99 -14.69 -30.00
C LEU A 298 4.28 -13.88 -28.90
N LEU A 299 4.93 -13.67 -27.75
CA LEU A 299 4.39 -12.82 -26.67
C LEU A 299 4.18 -11.37 -27.13
N ALA A 300 5.14 -10.80 -27.87
CA ALA A 300 5.02 -9.46 -28.42
C ALA A 300 3.88 -9.36 -29.44
N THR A 301 3.70 -10.37 -30.30
CA THR A 301 2.59 -10.43 -31.25
C THR A 301 1.25 -10.47 -30.53
N LEU A 302 1.09 -11.33 -29.51
CA LEU A 302 -0.14 -11.37 -28.71
C LEU A 302 -0.44 -10.01 -28.07
N TYR A 303 0.58 -9.37 -27.50
CA TYR A 303 0.46 -8.03 -26.89
C TYR A 303 0.02 -6.95 -27.89
N LEU A 304 0.53 -7.02 -29.11
CA LEU A 304 0.17 -6.07 -30.17
C LEU A 304 -1.24 -6.31 -30.74
N VAL A 305 -1.66 -7.57 -30.89
CA VAL A 305 -2.93 -7.96 -31.52
C VAL A 305 -4.17 -7.47 -30.75
N GLU A 306 -4.08 -7.31 -29.43
CA GLU A 306 -5.19 -6.81 -28.60
C GLU A 306 -5.43 -5.29 -28.74
N SER A 307 -4.54 -4.55 -29.43
CA SER A 307 -4.67 -3.11 -29.58
C SER A 307 -5.95 -2.70 -30.32
N GLN A 308 -6.89 -2.07 -29.61
CA GLN A 308 -8.19 -1.70 -30.18
C GLN A 308 -8.17 -0.39 -30.99
N THR A 309 -7.12 0.42 -30.82
CA THR A 309 -6.92 1.68 -31.55
C THR A 309 -5.50 1.79 -32.09
N ALA A 310 -5.31 2.58 -33.15
CA ALA A 310 -3.98 2.88 -33.70
C ALA A 310 -3.06 3.51 -32.63
N GLY A 311 -3.62 4.36 -31.75
CA GLY A 311 -2.88 4.94 -30.62
C GLY A 311 -2.41 3.89 -29.60
N SER A 312 -3.29 2.97 -29.20
CA SER A 312 -2.90 1.86 -28.31
C SER A 312 -1.86 0.94 -28.95
N PHE A 313 -1.97 0.71 -30.26
CA PHE A 313 -1.00 -0.11 -30.99
C PHE A 313 0.38 0.54 -30.98
N ILE A 314 0.47 1.84 -31.28
CA ILE A 314 1.74 2.58 -31.27
C ILE A 314 2.33 2.57 -29.85
N ALA A 315 1.53 2.81 -28.80
CA ALA A 315 2.00 2.76 -27.43
C ALA A 315 2.55 1.38 -27.05
N ARG A 316 1.82 0.30 -27.37
CA ARG A 316 2.26 -1.08 -27.12
C ARG A 316 3.49 -1.45 -27.95
N ALA A 317 3.59 -1.00 -29.19
CA ALA A 317 4.76 -1.17 -30.04
C ALA A 317 6.00 -0.46 -29.49
N LEU A 318 5.85 0.75 -28.95
CA LEU A 318 6.95 1.46 -28.28
C LEU A 318 7.41 0.72 -27.03
N VAL A 319 6.50 0.15 -26.24
CA VAL A 319 6.82 -0.67 -25.07
C VAL A 319 7.56 -1.94 -25.49
N ALA A 320 7.04 -2.69 -26.46
CA ALA A 320 7.67 -3.91 -26.98
C ALA A 320 9.06 -3.63 -27.57
N SER A 321 9.20 -2.50 -28.28
CA SER A 321 10.49 -2.03 -28.83
C SER A 321 11.45 -1.62 -27.72
N GLY A 322 10.98 -0.94 -26.68
CA GLY A 322 11.77 -0.57 -25.51
C GLY A 322 12.28 -1.79 -24.75
N ILE A 323 11.42 -2.78 -24.50
CA ILE A 323 11.81 -4.07 -23.89
C ILE A 323 12.82 -4.79 -24.76
N SER A 324 12.59 -4.86 -26.08
CA SER A 324 13.51 -5.48 -27.04
C SER A 324 14.87 -4.77 -27.08
N PHE A 325 14.87 -3.44 -27.02
CA PHE A 325 16.08 -2.62 -26.94
C PHE A 325 16.82 -2.85 -25.62
N LEU A 326 16.12 -2.92 -24.48
CA LEU A 326 16.72 -3.24 -23.19
C LEU A 326 17.33 -4.65 -23.21
N ILE A 327 16.60 -5.65 -23.71
CA ILE A 327 17.11 -7.01 -23.88
C ILE A 327 18.36 -7.00 -24.78
N TYR A 328 18.33 -6.29 -25.92
CA TYR A 328 19.48 -6.14 -26.80
C TYR A 328 20.67 -5.47 -26.09
N ARG A 329 20.43 -4.37 -25.36
CA ARG A 329 21.47 -3.67 -24.60
C ARG A 329 22.07 -4.55 -23.50
N TYR A 330 21.23 -5.37 -22.86
CA TYR A 330 21.62 -6.33 -21.82
C TYR A 330 22.14 -7.67 -22.36
N ARG A 331 22.05 -7.95 -23.68
CA ARG A 331 22.82 -9.07 -24.30
C ARG A 331 24.33 -8.88 -24.14
N HIS A 332 24.79 -7.67 -23.85
CA HIS A 332 26.18 -7.37 -23.49
C HIS A 332 26.46 -7.45 -21.97
N SER A 333 25.44 -7.61 -21.13
CA SER A 333 25.55 -7.80 -19.67
C SER A 333 24.63 -8.94 -19.23
N PHE A 334 25.04 -10.17 -19.51
CA PHE A 334 24.24 -11.36 -19.28
C PHE A 334 23.82 -11.56 -17.82
N ALA A 335 24.62 -11.09 -16.86
CA ALA A 335 24.27 -11.12 -15.45
C ALA A 335 23.04 -10.25 -15.14
N SER A 336 22.94 -9.07 -15.76
CA SER A 336 21.78 -8.17 -15.59
C SER A 336 20.53 -8.74 -16.23
N LEU A 337 20.64 -9.34 -17.42
CA LEU A 337 19.52 -10.04 -18.07
C LEU A 337 19.04 -11.23 -17.24
N ASN A 338 19.97 -12.03 -16.70
CA ASN A 338 19.64 -13.15 -15.81
C ASN A 338 18.92 -12.65 -14.55
N ALA A 339 19.46 -11.63 -13.88
CA ALA A 339 18.86 -11.06 -12.69
C ALA A 339 17.45 -10.49 -12.96
N GLY A 340 17.25 -9.83 -14.10
CA GLY A 340 15.94 -9.33 -14.53
C GLY A 340 14.92 -10.45 -14.76
N LEU A 341 15.32 -11.52 -15.46
CA LEU A 341 14.47 -12.70 -15.68
C LEU A 341 14.14 -13.40 -14.36
N LEU A 342 15.10 -13.54 -13.46
CA LEU A 342 14.87 -14.09 -12.13
C LEU A 342 13.90 -13.21 -11.33
N ALA A 343 14.14 -11.90 -11.26
CA ALA A 343 13.24 -10.99 -10.54
C ALA A 343 11.80 -11.08 -11.08
N PHE A 344 11.62 -11.09 -12.40
CA PHE A 344 10.31 -11.29 -13.02
C PHE A 344 9.70 -12.65 -12.64
N THR A 345 10.48 -13.73 -12.65
CA THR A 345 10.04 -15.06 -12.22
C THR A 345 9.56 -15.05 -10.76
N PHE A 346 10.33 -14.43 -9.85
CA PHE A 346 9.94 -14.35 -8.43
C PHE A 346 8.69 -13.50 -8.22
N ILE A 347 8.49 -12.42 -8.99
CA ILE A 347 7.22 -11.67 -8.98
C ILE A 347 6.05 -12.59 -9.38
N LEU A 348 6.19 -13.34 -10.48
CA LEU A 348 5.14 -14.27 -10.94
C LEU A 348 4.87 -15.39 -9.93
N ILE A 349 5.89 -15.92 -9.27
CA ILE A 349 5.71 -16.91 -8.19
C ILE A 349 4.89 -16.29 -7.05
N GLY A 350 5.18 -15.06 -6.62
CA GLY A 350 4.37 -14.37 -5.60
C GLY A 350 2.93 -14.11 -6.07
N TYR A 351 2.77 -13.69 -7.33
CA TYR A 351 1.48 -13.42 -7.96
C TYR A 351 0.64 -14.68 -8.19
N SER A 352 1.24 -15.87 -8.16
CA SER A 352 0.51 -17.14 -8.33
C SER A 352 -0.56 -17.39 -7.26
N SER A 353 -0.53 -16.67 -6.12
CA SER A 353 -1.60 -16.70 -5.12
C SER A 353 -2.98 -16.39 -5.70
N PHE A 354 -3.09 -15.58 -6.75
CA PHE A 354 -4.35 -15.28 -7.45
C PHE A 354 -5.00 -16.50 -8.12
N MET A 355 -4.26 -17.57 -8.39
CA MET A 355 -4.85 -18.82 -8.88
C MET A 355 -5.87 -19.40 -7.89
N MET A 356 -5.73 -19.09 -6.59
CA MET A 356 -6.69 -19.50 -5.57
C MET A 356 -8.11 -18.99 -5.90
N LEU A 357 -8.26 -17.74 -6.35
CA LEU A 357 -9.56 -17.16 -6.69
C LEU A 357 -10.25 -17.94 -7.82
N VAL A 358 -9.49 -18.26 -8.88
CA VAL A 358 -10.00 -19.03 -10.02
C VAL A 358 -10.43 -20.43 -9.59
N ILE A 359 -9.60 -21.12 -8.80
CA ILE A 359 -9.88 -22.47 -8.31
C ILE A 359 -11.14 -22.47 -7.42
N ARG A 360 -11.25 -21.51 -6.49
CA ARG A 360 -12.36 -21.46 -5.53
C ARG A 360 -13.65 -20.96 -6.17
N SER A 361 -13.58 -20.03 -7.11
CA SER A 361 -14.74 -19.62 -7.91
C SER A 361 -15.34 -20.79 -8.70
N ASN A 362 -14.50 -21.64 -9.31
CA ASN A 362 -14.96 -22.84 -10.00
C ASN A 362 -15.57 -23.90 -9.07
N ALA A 363 -15.16 -23.93 -7.80
CA ALA A 363 -15.76 -24.81 -6.79
C ALA A 363 -17.14 -24.35 -6.32
N GLY A 364 -17.61 -23.15 -6.74
CA GLY A 364 -18.93 -22.63 -6.40
C GLY A 364 -19.07 -22.29 -4.91
N THR A 365 -18.12 -21.52 -4.36
CA THR A 365 -18.16 -21.11 -2.95
C THR A 365 -19.39 -20.24 -2.63
N PRO A 366 -19.91 -20.27 -1.38
CA PRO A 366 -21.08 -19.47 -0.99
C PRO A 366 -20.91 -17.97 -1.22
N ILE A 367 -19.79 -17.40 -0.80
CA ILE A 367 -19.35 -16.07 -1.20
C ILE A 367 -18.50 -16.24 -2.46
N ASN A 368 -18.99 -15.73 -3.60
CA ASN A 368 -18.31 -15.82 -4.88
C ASN A 368 -18.50 -14.54 -5.71
N GLU A 369 -18.00 -13.42 -5.19
CA GLU A 369 -18.20 -12.10 -5.81
C GLU A 369 -17.61 -12.04 -7.21
N ASN A 370 -18.43 -11.56 -8.15
CA ASN A 370 -18.18 -11.52 -9.60
C ASN A 370 -17.80 -12.86 -10.28
N SER A 371 -17.67 -13.95 -9.53
CA SER A 371 -17.39 -15.30 -10.02
C SER A 371 -16.22 -15.38 -11.04
N PRO A 372 -14.97 -15.04 -10.68
CA PRO A 372 -13.81 -15.10 -11.57
C PRO A 372 -13.38 -16.55 -11.86
N LYS A 373 -14.09 -17.24 -12.77
CA LYS A 373 -13.91 -18.66 -13.10
C LYS A 373 -12.81 -18.94 -14.13
N ASP A 374 -12.37 -17.92 -14.86
CA ASP A 374 -11.43 -18.04 -15.97
C ASP A 374 -10.60 -16.76 -16.12
N ALA A 375 -9.66 -16.75 -17.07
CA ALA A 375 -8.77 -15.61 -17.28
C ALA A 375 -9.52 -14.31 -17.63
N ILE A 376 -10.67 -14.41 -18.31
CA ILE A 376 -11.45 -13.26 -18.77
C ILE A 376 -12.19 -12.63 -17.59
N SER A 377 -12.92 -13.44 -16.83
CA SER A 377 -13.63 -13.00 -15.63
C SER A 377 -12.67 -12.56 -14.52
N LEU A 378 -11.49 -13.20 -14.40
CA LEU A 378 -10.43 -12.76 -13.50
C LEU A 378 -9.87 -11.38 -13.89
N LEU A 379 -9.70 -11.10 -15.19
CA LEU A 379 -9.24 -9.77 -15.64
C LEU A 379 -10.22 -8.68 -15.18
N SER A 380 -11.51 -8.89 -15.41
CA SER A 380 -12.54 -7.92 -15.02
C SER A 380 -12.57 -7.71 -13.49
N TYR A 381 -12.44 -8.81 -12.74
CA TYR A 381 -12.33 -8.81 -11.29
C TYR A 381 -11.12 -7.98 -10.81
N LEU A 382 -9.91 -8.26 -11.33
CA LEU A 382 -8.70 -7.56 -10.90
C LEU A 382 -8.68 -6.07 -11.27
N ASN A 383 -9.28 -5.72 -12.42
CA ASN A 383 -9.42 -4.34 -12.85
C ASN A 383 -10.51 -3.57 -12.10
N ARG A 384 -11.27 -4.23 -11.22
CA ARG A 384 -12.28 -3.58 -10.37
C ARG A 384 -13.34 -2.83 -11.18
N GLU A 385 -13.67 -3.34 -12.37
CA GLU A 385 -14.46 -2.60 -13.36
C GLU A 385 -15.87 -2.24 -12.90
N GLN A 386 -16.39 -2.99 -11.92
CA GLN A 386 -17.68 -2.69 -11.28
C GLN A 386 -17.73 -1.33 -10.56
N TYR A 387 -16.59 -0.76 -10.18
CA TYR A 387 -16.52 0.50 -9.45
C TYR A 387 -16.41 1.73 -10.37
N GLY A 388 -16.30 1.52 -11.69
CA GLY A 388 -16.09 2.61 -12.66
C GLY A 388 -14.68 3.20 -12.61
N ASP A 389 -14.50 4.30 -13.35
CA ASP A 389 -13.23 5.02 -13.49
C ASP A 389 -13.34 6.43 -12.90
N TRP A 390 -12.26 6.92 -12.27
CA TRP A 390 -12.14 8.33 -11.87
C TRP A 390 -11.01 9.02 -12.64
N PRO A 391 -11.19 10.31 -13.01
CA PRO A 391 -10.20 11.01 -13.83
C PRO A 391 -9.00 11.45 -12.99
N LEU A 392 -7.78 11.12 -13.45
CA LEU A 392 -6.53 11.52 -12.78
C LEU A 392 -5.84 12.70 -13.45
N PHE A 393 -5.62 12.61 -14.77
CA PHE A 393 -4.87 13.61 -15.51
C PHE A 393 -5.75 14.62 -16.24
N TYR A 394 -6.86 14.17 -16.82
CA TYR A 394 -7.81 15.01 -17.55
C TYR A 394 -9.22 14.46 -17.37
N GLY A 395 -10.21 15.34 -17.22
CA GLY A 395 -11.60 14.95 -17.01
C GLY A 395 -12.52 16.12 -16.72
N HIS A 396 -13.79 15.81 -16.55
CA HIS A 396 -14.89 16.75 -16.38
C HIS A 396 -14.99 17.28 -14.94
N TYR A 397 -15.75 18.36 -14.77
CA TYR A 397 -16.19 18.84 -13.47
C TYR A 397 -17.52 18.18 -13.04
N TYR A 398 -17.78 18.15 -11.74
CA TYR A 398 -18.95 17.50 -11.14
C TYR A 398 -20.32 18.00 -11.65
N ASN A 399 -20.41 19.19 -12.23
CA ASN A 399 -21.64 19.76 -12.79
C ASN A 399 -21.67 19.76 -14.32
N SER A 400 -20.80 18.97 -14.96
CA SER A 400 -20.78 18.79 -16.41
C SER A 400 -21.75 17.71 -16.84
N GLU A 401 -22.46 17.93 -17.94
CA GLU A 401 -23.38 16.94 -18.52
C GLU A 401 -22.70 16.17 -19.67
N PRO A 402 -22.88 14.84 -19.75
CA PRO A 402 -22.37 14.07 -20.89
C PRO A 402 -23.01 14.52 -22.20
N THR A 403 -22.20 14.84 -23.21
CA THR A 403 -22.67 15.12 -24.58
C THR A 403 -22.85 13.87 -25.44
N GLY A 404 -22.42 12.72 -24.93
CA GLY A 404 -22.47 11.42 -25.60
C GLY A 404 -21.65 10.38 -24.84
N TYR A 405 -21.48 9.21 -25.44
CA TYR A 405 -20.68 8.13 -24.87
C TYR A 405 -19.68 7.62 -25.91
N LEU A 406 -18.44 7.44 -25.49
CA LEU A 406 -17.45 6.67 -26.24
C LEU A 406 -17.82 5.18 -26.16
N PRO A 407 -17.63 4.42 -27.25
CA PRO A 407 -17.88 2.98 -27.24
C PRO A 407 -17.11 2.31 -26.09
N GLY A 408 -17.82 1.49 -25.34
CA GLY A 408 -17.27 0.59 -24.34
C GLY A 408 -16.57 -0.60 -24.99
N ARG A 409 -16.20 -1.58 -24.16
CA ARG A 409 -15.54 -2.81 -24.62
C ARG A 409 -16.48 -3.99 -24.54
N LYS A 410 -16.25 -4.99 -25.40
CA LYS A 410 -16.96 -6.26 -25.32
C LYS A 410 -16.56 -7.01 -24.06
N VAL A 411 -17.56 -7.43 -23.28
CA VAL A 411 -17.36 -8.32 -22.14
C VAL A 411 -17.82 -9.71 -22.52
N TYR A 412 -16.91 -10.66 -22.35
CA TYR A 412 -17.11 -12.05 -22.70
C TYR A 412 -17.43 -12.85 -21.44
N VAL A 413 -18.44 -13.71 -21.55
CA VAL A 413 -18.83 -14.64 -20.48
C VAL A 413 -18.78 -16.05 -21.06
N ARG A 414 -18.28 -16.98 -20.25
CA ARG A 414 -18.26 -18.40 -20.60
C ARG A 414 -19.69 -18.93 -20.73
N ASP A 415 -20.01 -19.51 -21.87
CA ASP A 415 -21.25 -20.24 -22.10
C ASP A 415 -20.94 -21.74 -22.25
N ASP A 416 -21.32 -22.50 -21.22
CA ASP A 416 -21.10 -23.95 -21.19
C ASP A 416 -21.97 -24.68 -22.23
N ALA A 417 -23.09 -24.11 -22.68
CA ALA A 417 -23.98 -24.73 -23.67
C ALA A 417 -23.37 -24.70 -25.09
N SER A 418 -22.84 -23.56 -25.52
CA SER A 418 -22.16 -23.44 -26.81
C SER A 418 -20.70 -23.88 -26.79
N HIS A 419 -20.13 -24.13 -25.60
CA HIS A 419 -18.69 -24.35 -25.40
C HIS A 419 -17.83 -23.20 -25.94
N ARG A 420 -18.33 -21.96 -25.83
CA ARG A 420 -17.67 -20.73 -26.31
C ARG A 420 -17.81 -19.60 -25.29
N TYR A 421 -17.01 -18.56 -25.46
CA TYR A 421 -17.22 -17.31 -24.76
C TYR A 421 -18.14 -16.41 -25.60
N ILE A 422 -19.31 -16.08 -25.07
CA ILE A 422 -20.29 -15.22 -25.73
C ILE A 422 -20.14 -13.78 -25.23
N VAL A 423 -20.48 -12.82 -26.07
CA VAL A 423 -20.51 -11.40 -25.68
C VAL A 423 -21.75 -11.17 -24.82
N ALA A 424 -21.56 -10.94 -23.53
CA ALA A 424 -22.65 -10.63 -22.60
C ALA A 424 -23.08 -9.16 -22.72
N ASP A 425 -22.12 -8.27 -22.94
CA ASP A 425 -22.37 -6.86 -23.24
C ASP A 425 -21.35 -6.38 -24.28
N ALA A 426 -21.85 -5.83 -25.38
CA ALA A 426 -21.03 -5.36 -26.48
C ALA A 426 -20.46 -3.95 -26.25
N ASN A 427 -20.95 -3.23 -25.23
CA ASN A 427 -20.65 -1.84 -24.97
C ASN A 427 -20.47 -1.53 -23.47
N GLN A 428 -20.11 -2.53 -22.66
CA GLN A 428 -19.91 -2.34 -21.23
C GLN A 428 -18.79 -1.33 -20.97
N PHE A 429 -18.96 -0.50 -19.94
CA PHE A 429 -18.01 0.56 -19.58
C PHE A 429 -17.86 1.65 -20.65
N ALA A 430 -18.92 1.91 -21.43
CA ALA A 430 -19.00 3.08 -22.30
C ALA A 430 -18.70 4.35 -21.51
N LYS A 431 -17.71 5.13 -21.97
CA LYS A 431 -17.22 6.27 -21.20
C LYS A 431 -18.00 7.53 -21.56
N PRO A 432 -18.59 8.24 -20.60
CA PRO A 432 -19.25 9.50 -20.88
C PRO A 432 -18.25 10.49 -21.47
N GLN A 433 -18.68 11.18 -22.52
CA GLN A 433 -17.91 12.20 -23.21
C GLN A 433 -18.44 13.57 -22.80
N TYR A 434 -17.54 14.46 -22.39
CA TYR A 434 -17.89 15.79 -21.90
C TYR A 434 -17.31 16.87 -22.80
N LYS A 435 -17.87 18.07 -22.75
CA LYS A 435 -17.32 19.22 -23.49
C LYS A 435 -15.93 19.56 -22.95
N ALA A 436 -15.03 19.88 -23.87
CA ALA A 436 -13.67 20.31 -23.50
C ALA A 436 -13.66 21.59 -22.65
N SER A 437 -14.66 22.47 -22.82
CA SER A 437 -14.86 23.69 -22.01
C SER A 437 -15.33 23.42 -20.58
N GLU A 438 -15.84 22.23 -20.31
CA GLU A 438 -16.35 21.77 -19.00
C GLU A 438 -15.39 20.73 -18.38
N SER A 439 -14.21 20.58 -18.98
CA SER A 439 -13.16 19.64 -18.55
C SER A 439 -11.86 20.37 -18.26
N THR A 440 -11.05 19.81 -17.37
CA THR A 440 -9.77 20.38 -16.95
C THR A 440 -8.67 19.33 -16.93
N ILE A 441 -7.42 19.80 -16.98
CA ILE A 441 -6.29 19.01 -16.49
C ILE A 441 -6.38 18.92 -14.96
N PHE A 442 -5.94 17.79 -14.41
CA PHE A 442 -5.94 17.51 -12.96
C PHE A 442 -7.31 17.78 -12.28
N PRO A 443 -8.40 17.13 -12.73
CA PRO A 443 -9.72 17.32 -12.14
C PRO A 443 -9.79 16.69 -10.75
N ARG A 444 -10.22 17.47 -9.76
CA ARG A 444 -10.35 17.05 -8.35
C ARG A 444 -11.81 17.07 -7.87
N MET A 445 -12.66 17.82 -8.56
CA MET A 445 -14.09 17.92 -8.31
C MET A 445 -14.87 17.35 -9.50
N TYR A 446 -14.99 16.02 -9.57
CA TYR A 446 -15.51 15.30 -10.74
C TYR A 446 -16.77 14.48 -10.45
N GLU A 447 -16.98 14.04 -9.21
CA GLU A 447 -18.02 13.07 -8.88
C GLU A 447 -19.41 13.71 -9.01
N ASN A 448 -20.28 13.12 -9.83
CA ASN A 448 -21.56 13.69 -10.24
C ASN A 448 -22.76 12.73 -10.06
N MET A 449 -22.54 11.55 -9.47
CA MET A 449 -23.62 10.57 -9.27
C MET A 449 -24.62 10.99 -8.18
N GLN A 450 -24.19 11.79 -7.19
CA GLN A 450 -25.06 12.22 -6.09
C GLN A 450 -25.02 13.74 -5.89
N PRO A 451 -26.18 14.41 -5.71
CA PRO A 451 -26.24 15.86 -5.50
C PRO A 451 -25.45 16.36 -4.28
N GLU A 452 -25.32 15.54 -3.24
CA GLU A 452 -24.59 15.90 -2.01
C GLU A 452 -23.11 16.22 -2.27
N HIS A 453 -22.48 15.54 -3.23
CA HIS A 453 -21.08 15.79 -3.58
C HIS A 453 -20.87 17.21 -4.12
N ALA A 454 -21.82 17.73 -4.90
CA ALA A 454 -21.79 19.09 -5.42
C ALA A 454 -21.77 20.13 -4.28
N GLU A 455 -22.60 19.96 -3.26
CA GLU A 455 -22.65 20.87 -2.11
C GLU A 455 -21.37 20.85 -1.29
N GLU A 456 -20.80 19.65 -1.09
CA GLU A 456 -19.52 19.50 -0.42
C GLU A 456 -18.37 20.13 -1.22
N TYR A 457 -18.32 19.93 -2.54
CA TYR A 457 -17.34 20.60 -3.41
C TYR A 457 -17.43 22.12 -3.27
N LYS A 458 -18.65 22.68 -3.32
CA LYS A 458 -18.89 24.11 -3.14
C LYS A 458 -18.44 24.60 -1.76
N THR A 459 -18.69 23.84 -0.71
CA THR A 459 -18.28 24.17 0.66
C THR A 459 -16.76 24.21 0.82
N TRP A 460 -16.07 23.16 0.38
CA TRP A 460 -14.61 23.05 0.50
C TRP A 460 -13.87 24.04 -0.41
N ALA A 461 -14.32 24.21 -1.65
CA ALA A 461 -13.75 25.17 -2.60
C ALA A 461 -14.22 26.61 -2.31
N GLY A 462 -15.26 26.82 -1.52
CA GLY A 462 -15.86 28.13 -1.25
C GLY A 462 -16.45 28.77 -2.50
N ILE A 463 -17.19 27.98 -3.28
CA ILE A 463 -17.91 28.40 -4.49
C ILE A 463 -19.30 28.88 -4.05
N ASN A 464 -19.67 30.08 -4.47
CA ASN A 464 -21.02 30.62 -4.24
C ASN A 464 -21.87 30.45 -5.51
N ASP A 465 -22.39 29.24 -5.71
CA ASP A 465 -23.26 28.90 -6.83
C ASP A 465 -24.43 28.02 -6.35
N PRO A 466 -25.53 28.63 -5.86
CA PRO A 466 -26.67 27.90 -5.34
C PRO A 466 -27.40 27.08 -6.42
N ASP A 467 -27.32 27.52 -7.68
CA ASP A 467 -27.99 26.87 -8.82
C ASP A 467 -27.16 25.74 -9.45
N ASN A 468 -25.88 25.60 -9.07
CA ASN A 468 -24.93 24.62 -9.60
C ASN A 468 -24.74 24.69 -11.14
N LYS A 469 -24.85 25.88 -11.73
CA LYS A 469 -24.76 26.10 -13.18
C LYS A 469 -23.38 26.58 -13.65
N GLN A 470 -22.57 27.12 -12.74
CA GLN A 470 -21.27 27.66 -13.07
C GLN A 470 -20.21 26.56 -13.04
N ILE A 471 -19.54 26.34 -14.18
CA ILE A 471 -18.37 25.46 -14.22
C ILE A 471 -17.28 26.00 -13.28
N PRO A 472 -16.75 25.18 -12.37
CA PRO A 472 -15.69 25.60 -11.45
C PRO A 472 -14.44 26.05 -12.19
N THR A 473 -13.79 27.07 -11.63
CA THR A 473 -12.47 27.51 -12.08
C THR A 473 -11.38 26.52 -11.66
N PHE A 474 -10.25 26.54 -12.36
CA PHE A 474 -9.08 25.74 -11.95
C PHE A 474 -8.56 26.13 -10.56
N ALA A 475 -8.72 27.39 -10.14
CA ALA A 475 -8.35 27.83 -8.80
C ALA A 475 -9.23 27.21 -7.71
N GLU A 476 -10.55 27.12 -7.93
CA GLU A 476 -11.48 26.44 -7.02
C GLU A 476 -11.19 24.93 -6.94
N ASN A 477 -10.86 24.31 -8.07
CA ASN A 477 -10.39 22.93 -8.13
C ASN A 477 -9.13 22.69 -7.28
N LEU A 478 -8.14 23.58 -7.37
CA LEU A 478 -6.96 23.51 -6.51
C LEU A 478 -7.28 23.81 -5.04
N LYS A 479 -8.22 24.70 -4.75
CA LYS A 479 -8.66 24.98 -3.37
C LYS A 479 -9.29 23.74 -2.73
N PHE A 480 -10.09 22.98 -3.47
CA PHE A 480 -10.58 21.67 -3.03
C PHE A 480 -9.43 20.68 -2.76
N PHE A 481 -8.48 20.58 -3.69
CA PHE A 481 -7.29 19.74 -3.52
C PHE A 481 -6.53 20.05 -2.22
N PHE A 482 -6.24 21.32 -1.96
CA PHE A 482 -5.47 21.71 -0.78
C PHE A 482 -6.27 21.57 0.52
N ARG A 483 -7.55 22.00 0.54
CA ARG A 483 -8.34 22.03 1.78
C ARG A 483 -8.96 20.68 2.15
N TYR A 484 -9.48 19.95 1.17
CA TYR A 484 -10.08 18.66 1.44
C TYR A 484 -9.07 17.53 1.26
N GLN A 485 -8.51 17.38 0.04
CA GLN A 485 -7.72 16.19 -0.26
C GLN A 485 -6.37 16.15 0.47
N LEU A 486 -5.65 17.27 0.59
CA LEU A 486 -4.38 17.31 1.32
C LEU A 486 -4.56 17.60 2.81
N ASP A 487 -5.32 18.62 3.18
CA ASP A 487 -5.49 18.98 4.59
C ASP A 487 -6.42 18.01 5.33
N HIS A 488 -7.70 17.93 4.96
CA HIS A 488 -8.69 17.05 5.62
C HIS A 488 -8.40 15.55 5.48
N MET A 489 -8.05 15.08 4.29
CA MET A 489 -7.90 13.64 4.02
C MET A 489 -6.50 13.09 4.30
N TYR A 490 -5.49 13.94 4.51
CA TYR A 490 -4.13 13.48 4.79
C TYR A 490 -3.49 14.13 6.01
N PHE A 491 -3.31 15.45 6.02
CA PHE A 491 -2.62 16.11 7.13
C PHE A 491 -3.41 16.01 8.44
N ARG A 492 -4.74 15.97 8.41
CA ARG A 492 -5.57 15.69 9.58
C ARG A 492 -5.22 14.36 10.23
N TYR A 493 -5.18 13.27 9.47
CA TYR A 493 -4.79 11.95 9.97
C TYR A 493 -3.31 11.89 10.37
N PHE A 494 -2.43 12.54 9.62
CA PHE A 494 -1.03 12.69 10.03
C PHE A 494 -0.94 13.36 11.41
N MET A 495 -1.75 14.38 11.67
CA MET A 495 -1.80 15.05 12.97
C MET A 495 -2.51 14.22 14.05
N TRP A 496 -3.49 13.37 13.73
CA TRP A 496 -4.03 12.39 14.69
C TRP A 496 -2.96 11.49 15.28
N ASN A 497 -1.94 11.15 14.49
CA ASN A 497 -0.85 10.27 14.92
C ASN A 497 0.27 11.00 15.68
N PHE A 498 0.50 12.30 15.41
CA PHE A 498 1.67 13.02 15.91
C PHE A 498 1.39 14.29 16.73
N SER A 499 0.12 14.66 16.87
CA SER A 499 -0.35 15.79 17.69
C SER A 499 -1.45 15.40 18.67
N GLY A 500 -2.45 14.66 18.22
CA GLY A 500 -3.63 14.27 19.00
C GLY A 500 -4.91 14.29 18.18
N ARG A 501 -5.97 13.66 18.71
CA ARG A 501 -7.25 13.42 18.04
C ARG A 501 -8.42 13.97 18.85
N GLN A 502 -9.37 14.61 18.19
CA GLN A 502 -10.54 15.21 18.84
C GLN A 502 -11.51 14.14 19.35
N ASN A 503 -11.86 13.19 18.48
CA ASN A 503 -12.73 12.05 18.73
C ASN A 503 -12.66 11.05 17.55
N ASP A 504 -13.34 9.91 17.68
CA ASP A 504 -13.43 8.85 16.66
C ASP A 504 -14.63 8.95 15.72
N ARG A 505 -15.38 10.05 15.78
CA ARG A 505 -16.50 10.31 14.89
C ARG A 505 -15.99 10.83 13.55
N GLN A 506 -16.65 10.41 12.48
CA GLN A 506 -16.27 10.84 11.14
C GLN A 506 -16.47 12.36 11.01
N GLY A 507 -15.39 13.05 10.65
CA GLY A 507 -15.39 14.49 10.47
C GLY A 507 -15.71 14.90 9.03
N TYR A 508 -16.56 15.92 8.88
CA TYR A 508 -16.86 16.56 7.60
C TYR A 508 -16.26 17.98 7.59
N SER A 509 -17.02 18.99 7.14
CA SER A 509 -16.61 20.40 7.15
C SER A 509 -16.83 21.08 8.51
N ASP A 510 -17.34 20.36 9.51
CA ASP A 510 -17.66 20.87 10.84
C ASP A 510 -16.45 20.86 11.81
N ARG A 511 -16.63 21.53 12.94
CA ARG A 511 -15.60 21.66 14.00
C ARG A 511 -15.77 20.66 15.13
N SER A 512 -16.84 19.87 15.12
CA SER A 512 -17.24 18.99 16.22
C SER A 512 -16.58 17.63 16.15
N ASP A 513 -16.37 17.10 14.94
CA ASP A 513 -16.01 15.70 14.76
C ASP A 513 -14.77 15.50 13.88
N GLY A 514 -13.98 14.49 14.24
CA GLY A 514 -12.84 14.03 13.46
C GLY A 514 -11.70 15.04 13.27
N ASN A 515 -11.59 16.13 14.04
CA ASN A 515 -10.45 17.04 13.91
C ASN A 515 -9.21 16.52 14.67
N TRP A 516 -8.06 17.12 14.41
CA TRP A 516 -6.85 16.91 15.21
C TRP A 516 -6.70 18.01 16.26
N ILE A 517 -6.10 17.65 17.40
CA ILE A 517 -5.85 18.56 18.52
C ILE A 517 -4.40 18.44 18.99
N THR A 518 -3.96 19.40 19.80
CA THR A 518 -2.63 19.38 20.44
C THR A 518 -2.72 19.08 21.93
N GLY A 519 -3.84 19.41 22.58
CA GLY A 519 -3.95 19.50 24.04
C GLY A 519 -3.53 20.87 24.59
N ILE A 520 -3.14 21.81 23.73
CA ILE A 520 -2.74 23.17 24.06
C ILE A 520 -3.87 24.12 23.66
N LYS A 521 -4.63 24.62 24.65
CA LYS A 521 -5.89 25.35 24.45
C LYS A 521 -5.80 26.48 23.41
N PHE A 522 -4.75 27.31 23.45
CA PHE A 522 -4.63 28.45 22.53
C PHE A 522 -4.31 28.05 21.08
N LEU A 523 -3.74 26.84 20.87
CA LEU A 523 -3.51 26.30 19.52
C LEU A 523 -4.76 25.61 18.99
N ASP A 524 -5.57 24.99 19.85
CA ASP A 524 -6.73 24.19 19.46
C ASP A 524 -8.00 25.02 19.29
N ALA A 525 -8.26 25.99 20.18
CA ALA A 525 -9.50 26.76 20.20
C ALA A 525 -9.89 27.43 18.86
N PRO A 526 -8.94 27.96 18.04
CA PRO A 526 -9.29 28.51 16.73
C PRO A 526 -9.86 27.49 15.75
N ARG A 527 -9.48 26.21 15.87
CA ARG A 527 -9.93 25.13 14.97
C ARG A 527 -11.20 24.45 15.49
N VAL A 528 -11.21 24.06 16.76
CA VAL A 528 -12.23 23.16 17.33
C VAL A 528 -13.07 23.77 18.46
N GLY A 529 -12.85 25.06 18.79
CA GLY A 529 -13.54 25.72 19.89
C GLY A 529 -13.00 25.35 21.28
N ASP A 530 -13.70 25.78 22.34
CA ASP A 530 -13.27 25.50 23.72
C ASP A 530 -13.69 24.09 24.16
N LEU A 531 -12.72 23.17 24.07
CA LEU A 531 -12.88 21.78 24.48
C LEU A 531 -12.94 21.60 26.02
N GLY A 532 -12.53 22.61 26.80
CA GLY A 532 -12.50 22.51 28.28
C GLY A 532 -13.88 22.50 28.93
N SER A 533 -14.91 22.99 28.23
CA SER A 533 -16.28 23.08 28.69
C SER A 533 -17.22 22.09 28.00
N MET A 534 -16.69 21.01 27.42
CA MET A 534 -17.52 20.03 26.70
C MET A 534 -18.51 19.31 27.65
N PRO A 535 -19.80 19.21 27.28
CA PRO A 535 -20.78 18.42 28.01
C PRO A 535 -20.41 16.94 28.02
N ALA A 536 -20.91 16.21 29.02
CA ALA A 536 -20.61 14.80 29.21
C ALA A 536 -20.92 13.92 27.98
N SER A 537 -21.94 14.27 27.20
CA SER A 537 -22.34 13.56 25.96
C SER A 537 -21.32 13.68 24.81
N MET A 538 -20.39 14.64 24.89
CA MET A 538 -19.30 14.81 23.92
C MET A 538 -17.97 14.23 24.41
N LYS A 539 -17.92 13.63 25.61
CA LYS A 539 -16.74 12.88 26.03
C LYS A 539 -16.59 11.65 25.13
N ASN A 540 -15.37 11.46 24.65
CA ASN A 540 -15.01 10.39 23.74
C ASN A 540 -13.68 9.81 24.23
N LYS A 541 -13.50 8.49 24.13
CA LYS A 541 -12.24 7.85 24.53
C LYS A 541 -11.09 8.21 23.60
N ALA A 542 -11.35 8.38 22.31
CA ALA A 542 -10.36 8.80 21.31
C ALA A 542 -10.03 10.31 21.37
N HIS A 543 -10.19 10.93 22.54
CA HIS A 543 -9.84 12.32 22.79
C HIS A 543 -8.39 12.41 23.31
N ASN A 544 -7.44 12.32 22.38
CA ASN A 544 -6.05 12.01 22.71
C ASN A 544 -5.17 13.27 22.53
N LYS A 545 -4.26 13.55 23.48
CA LYS A 545 -3.43 14.77 23.55
C LYS A 545 -1.94 14.44 23.65
N TYR A 546 -1.19 14.66 22.57
CA TYR A 546 0.25 14.37 22.57
C TYR A 546 1.14 15.60 22.74
N TYR A 547 0.56 16.81 22.86
CA TYR A 547 1.28 18.07 23.05
C TYR A 547 2.37 18.33 22.00
N LEU A 548 2.15 17.85 20.77
CA LEU A 548 3.08 17.93 19.64
C LEU A 548 4.42 17.20 19.87
N LEU A 549 4.59 16.44 20.95
CA LEU A 549 5.87 15.79 21.29
C LEU A 549 6.36 14.84 20.17
N PRO A 550 5.53 13.94 19.60
CA PRO A 550 5.96 13.08 18.51
C PRO A 550 6.33 13.90 17.25
N LEU A 551 5.50 14.89 16.89
CA LEU A 551 5.75 15.76 15.74
C LEU A 551 7.08 16.51 15.86
N LEU A 552 7.31 17.16 16.99
CA LEU A 552 8.53 17.95 17.22
C LEU A 552 9.79 17.08 17.19
N LEU A 553 9.75 15.89 17.81
CA LEU A 553 10.88 14.96 17.76
C LEU A 553 11.15 14.47 16.33
N GLY A 554 10.09 14.15 15.58
CA GLY A 554 10.18 13.79 14.17
C GLY A 554 10.76 14.90 13.30
N LEU A 555 10.35 16.16 13.50
CA LEU A 555 10.92 17.32 12.79
C LEU A 555 12.41 17.54 13.12
N VAL A 556 12.80 17.39 14.39
CA VAL A 556 14.21 17.43 14.79
C VAL A 556 15.01 16.35 14.06
N GLY A 557 14.49 15.13 14.00
CA GLY A 557 15.13 14.02 13.29
C GLY A 557 15.19 14.21 11.79
N MET A 558 14.14 14.75 11.17
CA MET A 558 14.09 15.10 9.75
C MET A 558 15.17 16.12 9.39
N ILE A 559 15.28 17.21 10.17
CA ILE A 559 16.29 18.26 9.96
C ILE A 559 17.70 17.72 10.20
N PHE A 560 17.89 16.95 11.27
CA PHE A 560 19.17 16.31 11.59
C PHE A 560 19.62 15.35 10.48
N HIS A 561 18.71 14.48 10.02
CA HIS A 561 18.97 13.52 8.95
C HIS A 561 19.36 14.24 7.66
N PHE A 562 18.62 15.27 7.23
CA PHE A 562 18.97 16.05 6.03
C PHE A 562 20.38 16.66 6.12
N ARG A 563 20.74 17.22 7.27
CA ARG A 563 22.06 17.83 7.50
C ARG A 563 23.20 16.81 7.53
N LYS A 564 22.93 15.56 7.91
CA LYS A 564 23.95 14.52 8.03
C LYS A 564 24.07 13.64 6.80
N SER A 565 22.96 13.29 6.16
CA SER A 565 22.91 12.51 4.93
C SER A 565 21.71 12.94 4.10
N SER A 566 21.92 13.87 3.15
CA SER A 566 20.85 14.33 2.27
C SER A 566 20.35 13.21 1.33
N LYS A 567 21.23 12.29 0.91
CA LYS A 567 20.86 11.15 0.07
C LYS A 567 19.87 10.23 0.79
N ASP A 568 20.21 9.77 1.99
CA ASP A 568 19.32 8.90 2.78
C ASP A 568 18.04 9.64 3.21
N TRP A 569 18.14 10.95 3.42
CA TRP A 569 16.97 11.77 3.67
C TRP A 569 15.99 11.78 2.49
N PHE A 570 16.47 11.91 1.24
CA PHE A 570 15.61 11.81 0.05
C PHE A 570 14.98 10.43 -0.12
N VAL A 571 15.63 9.36 0.34
CA VAL A 571 15.06 8.00 0.37
C VAL A 571 13.88 7.93 1.33
N VAL A 572 14.01 8.43 2.55
CA VAL A 572 12.91 8.43 3.53
C VAL A 572 11.80 9.40 3.11
N LEU A 573 12.16 10.57 2.54
CA LEU A 573 11.19 11.51 1.99
C LEU A 573 10.39 10.90 0.84
N SER A 574 11.02 10.16 -0.07
CA SER A 574 10.30 9.54 -1.18
C SER A 574 9.34 8.47 -0.67
N LEU A 575 9.73 7.66 0.31
CA LEU A 575 8.81 6.74 0.98
C LEU A 575 7.63 7.49 1.61
N PHE A 576 7.88 8.54 2.40
CA PHE A 576 6.85 9.36 3.04
C PHE A 576 5.88 10.00 2.04
N ALA A 577 6.40 10.62 0.98
CA ALA A 577 5.58 11.32 -0.01
C ALA A 577 4.76 10.34 -0.88
N MET A 578 5.35 9.21 -1.28
CA MET A 578 4.70 8.22 -2.14
C MET A 578 3.61 7.44 -1.40
N THR A 579 3.80 7.18 -0.10
CA THR A 579 2.82 6.46 0.74
C THR A 579 1.84 7.40 1.46
N GLY A 580 1.87 8.69 1.16
CA GLY A 580 0.99 9.71 1.71
C GLY A 580 0.36 10.56 0.62
N ILE A 581 1.03 11.64 0.24
CA ILE A 581 0.56 12.63 -0.74
C ILE A 581 0.22 11.99 -2.10
N ALA A 582 1.04 11.05 -2.58
CA ALA A 582 0.76 10.41 -3.88
C ALA A 582 -0.50 9.53 -3.86
N ILE A 583 -0.84 8.93 -2.70
CA ILE A 583 -2.09 8.17 -2.53
C ILE A 583 -3.29 9.10 -2.67
N VAL A 584 -3.24 10.29 -2.06
CA VAL A 584 -4.30 11.31 -2.21
C VAL A 584 -4.53 11.65 -3.68
N VAL A 585 -3.43 11.89 -4.43
CA VAL A 585 -3.51 12.21 -5.86
C VAL A 585 -4.10 11.05 -6.67
N TYR A 586 -3.69 9.81 -6.36
CA TYR A 586 -4.08 8.59 -7.07
C TYR A 586 -5.53 8.17 -6.78
N LEU A 587 -5.97 8.24 -5.52
CA LEU A 587 -7.34 7.90 -5.15
C LEU A 587 -8.33 9.00 -5.57
N ASN A 588 -7.86 10.24 -5.73
CA ASN A 588 -8.68 11.40 -6.09
C ASN A 588 -10.00 11.43 -5.30
N GLN A 589 -9.89 11.35 -3.97
CA GLN A 589 -11.05 11.17 -3.08
C GLN A 589 -12.02 12.34 -3.20
N TYR A 590 -13.31 12.03 -3.41
CA TYR A 590 -14.42 12.98 -3.35
C TYR A 590 -14.88 13.23 -1.91
N SER A 591 -15.72 14.25 -1.69
CA SER A 591 -16.39 14.51 -0.40
C SER A 591 -17.91 14.38 -0.56
N PRO A 592 -18.65 13.78 0.39
CA PRO A 592 -18.13 13.08 1.57
C PRO A 592 -17.62 11.67 1.22
N GLN A 593 -16.67 11.15 2.00
CA GLN A 593 -16.33 9.72 1.97
C GLN A 593 -17.31 8.93 2.85
N PRO A 594 -17.53 7.62 2.60
CA PRO A 594 -18.44 6.80 3.41
C PRO A 594 -17.90 6.45 4.80
N ARG A 595 -16.59 6.57 5.02
CA ARG A 595 -15.90 6.34 6.29
C ARG A 595 -14.54 7.04 6.32
N GLU A 596 -13.93 7.15 7.50
CA GLU A 596 -12.54 7.58 7.66
C GLU A 596 -11.57 6.59 6.98
N ARG A 597 -10.44 7.07 6.45
CA ARG A 597 -9.49 6.30 5.62
C ARG A 597 -8.02 6.46 6.03
N ASP A 598 -7.76 6.75 7.29
CA ASP A 598 -6.44 6.97 7.84
C ASP A 598 -5.48 5.77 7.66
N TYR A 599 -6.01 4.54 7.71
CA TYR A 599 -5.29 3.29 7.45
C TYR A 599 -4.58 3.26 6.07
N ALA A 600 -5.08 4.00 5.06
CA ALA A 600 -4.47 4.05 3.74
C ALA A 600 -3.10 4.74 3.74
N TYR A 601 -2.82 5.55 4.77
CA TYR A 601 -1.60 6.35 4.91
C TYR A 601 -0.65 5.82 5.99
N ALA A 602 -0.94 4.67 6.60
CA ALA A 602 -0.12 4.10 7.68
C ALA A 602 1.37 3.98 7.30
N ALA A 603 1.67 3.67 6.04
CA ALA A 603 3.04 3.60 5.54
C ALA A 603 3.78 4.96 5.49
N SER A 604 3.07 6.10 5.36
CA SER A 604 3.72 7.41 5.51
C SER A 604 4.00 7.73 6.97
N PHE A 605 3.12 7.30 7.88
CA PHE A 605 3.34 7.44 9.32
C PHE A 605 4.53 6.58 9.78
N TYR A 606 4.69 5.38 9.23
CA TYR A 606 5.89 4.54 9.36
C TYR A 606 7.15 5.30 8.93
N ALA A 607 7.12 5.96 7.76
CA ALA A 607 8.26 6.73 7.27
C ALA A 607 8.58 7.93 8.18
N PHE A 608 7.56 8.60 8.74
CA PHE A 608 7.78 9.67 9.69
C PHE A 608 8.35 9.17 11.03
N ALA A 609 7.94 7.98 11.48
CA ALA A 609 8.48 7.35 12.68
C ALA A 609 9.99 7.02 12.58
N ILE A 610 10.50 6.81 11.36
CA ILE A 610 11.96 6.75 11.13
C ILE A 610 12.62 8.05 11.58
N TRP A 611 12.05 9.21 11.22
CA TRP A 611 12.57 10.49 11.67
C TRP A 611 12.35 10.72 13.17
N ILE A 612 11.27 10.23 13.78
CA ILE A 612 11.13 10.27 15.26
C ILE A 612 12.32 9.55 15.91
N GLY A 613 12.66 8.35 15.45
CA GLY A 613 13.83 7.62 15.93
C GLY A 613 15.14 8.37 15.71
N LEU A 614 15.37 8.92 14.52
CA LEU A 614 16.55 9.74 14.22
C LEU A 614 16.55 11.09 14.98
N GLY A 615 15.41 11.53 15.50
CA GLY A 615 15.27 12.68 16.38
C GLY A 615 15.97 12.45 17.71
N MET A 616 15.88 11.24 18.27
CA MET A 616 16.65 10.85 19.46
C MET A 616 18.15 11.00 19.20
N TYR A 617 18.64 10.54 18.04
CA TYR A 617 20.03 10.73 17.64
C TYR A 617 20.37 12.23 17.52
N GLY A 618 19.54 13.01 16.82
CA GLY A 618 19.74 14.45 16.67
C GLY A 618 19.87 15.18 18.00
N LEU A 619 19.03 14.85 18.99
CA LEU A 619 19.08 15.39 20.35
C LEU A 619 20.35 14.96 21.09
N ALA A 620 20.73 13.69 21.02
CA ALA A 620 21.95 13.19 21.65
C ALA A 620 23.19 13.95 21.14
N VAL A 621 23.31 14.14 19.82
CA VAL A 621 24.40 14.91 19.21
C VAL A 621 24.35 16.39 19.60
N LEU A 622 23.14 16.96 19.69
CA LEU A 622 22.97 18.35 20.11
C LEU A 622 23.45 18.56 21.56
N PHE A 623 23.06 17.68 22.47
CA PHE A 623 23.44 17.75 23.88
C PHE A 623 24.92 17.49 24.11
N GLN A 624 25.54 16.63 23.31
CA GLN A 624 26.99 16.38 23.34
C GLN A 624 27.83 17.64 23.07
N LYS A 625 27.27 18.70 22.49
CA LYS A 625 27.97 19.98 22.33
C LYS A 625 28.25 20.69 23.65
N LYS A 626 27.46 20.42 24.69
CA LYS A 626 27.54 21.10 26.00
C LYS A 626 27.71 20.16 27.19
N LEU A 627 27.43 18.86 27.03
CA LEU A 627 27.42 17.88 28.10
C LEU A 627 28.39 16.72 27.80
N LYS A 628 28.81 16.00 28.85
CA LYS A 628 29.58 14.77 28.69
C LYS A 628 28.78 13.74 27.87
N PRO A 629 29.43 12.91 27.01
CA PRO A 629 28.72 12.02 26.09
C PRO A 629 27.69 11.09 26.75
N ALA A 630 28.02 10.48 27.88
CA ALA A 630 27.10 9.60 28.59
C ALA A 630 25.83 10.34 29.09
N LEU A 631 26.02 11.51 29.71
CA LEU A 631 24.90 12.31 30.22
C LEU A 631 24.02 12.86 29.08
N ALA A 632 24.64 13.31 27.99
CA ALA A 632 23.92 13.80 26.81
C ALA A 632 22.99 12.73 26.22
N VAL A 633 23.49 11.50 26.12
CA VAL A 633 22.72 10.37 25.57
C VAL A 633 21.59 9.94 26.50
N ILE A 634 21.85 9.89 27.82
CA ILE A 634 20.81 9.56 28.82
C ILE A 634 19.68 10.59 28.77
N LEU A 635 20.01 11.90 28.79
CA LEU A 635 19.00 12.95 28.75
C LEU A 635 18.21 12.96 27.43
N ALA A 636 18.89 12.76 26.30
CA ALA A 636 18.20 12.62 25.01
C ALA A 636 17.26 11.41 25.00
N GLY A 637 17.72 10.26 25.52
CA GLY A 637 16.92 9.04 25.64
C GLY A 637 15.67 9.25 26.52
N LEU A 638 15.83 9.86 27.69
CA LEU A 638 14.71 10.13 28.62
C LEU A 638 13.68 11.09 28.02
N LEU A 639 14.13 12.18 27.39
CA LEU A 639 13.22 13.14 26.74
C LEU A 639 12.50 12.50 25.54
N SER A 640 13.23 11.72 24.73
CA SER A 640 12.63 11.02 23.60
C SER A 640 11.67 9.91 24.03
N ALA A 641 11.90 9.25 25.18
CA ALA A 641 11.03 8.20 25.71
C ALA A 641 9.64 8.71 26.13
N LEU A 642 9.49 10.02 26.36
CA LEU A 642 8.18 10.64 26.58
C LEU A 642 7.24 10.46 25.38
N VAL A 643 7.78 10.35 24.16
CA VAL A 643 6.99 10.19 22.93
C VAL A 643 6.25 8.85 22.87
N PRO A 644 6.91 7.68 22.91
CA PRO A 644 6.17 6.42 22.98
C PRO A 644 5.36 6.29 24.28
N ALA A 645 5.82 6.85 25.40
CA ALA A 645 5.06 6.79 26.66
C ALA A 645 3.71 7.50 26.58
N ILE A 646 3.65 8.72 26.02
CA ILE A 646 2.40 9.46 25.90
C ILE A 646 1.46 8.82 24.88
N LEU A 647 2.00 8.32 23.76
CA LEU A 647 1.21 7.62 22.74
C LEU A 647 0.57 6.35 23.33
N LEU A 648 1.32 5.56 24.11
CA LEU A 648 0.77 4.40 24.80
C LEU A 648 -0.30 4.79 25.83
N ALA A 649 -0.06 5.83 26.63
CA ALA A 649 -0.97 6.24 27.68
C ALA A 649 -2.30 6.78 27.16
N GLU A 650 -2.27 7.53 26.06
CA GLU A 650 -3.45 8.18 25.48
C GLU A 650 -4.22 7.25 24.52
N ASN A 651 -3.56 6.27 23.89
CA ASN A 651 -4.22 5.41 22.88
C ASN A 651 -4.63 4.03 23.40
N HIS A 652 -4.30 3.67 24.65
CA HIS A 652 -4.59 2.31 25.12
C HIS A 652 -6.09 2.07 25.34
N ASP A 653 -6.83 3.03 25.88
CA ASP A 653 -8.22 2.83 26.31
C ASP A 653 -9.25 2.92 25.16
N ASP A 654 -8.91 3.58 24.05
CA ASP A 654 -9.71 3.65 22.82
C ASP A 654 -9.33 2.57 21.79
N HIS A 655 -8.09 2.05 21.83
CA HIS A 655 -7.63 0.96 20.97
C HIS A 655 -7.75 -0.44 21.59
N ASP A 656 -8.06 -0.55 22.88
CA ASP A 656 -8.45 -1.83 23.48
C ASP A 656 -9.84 -2.24 22.97
N ARG A 657 -9.86 -3.23 22.07
CA ARG A 657 -11.07 -3.81 21.49
C ARG A 657 -11.45 -5.15 22.09
N SER A 658 -10.77 -5.61 23.14
CA SER A 658 -11.00 -6.93 23.76
C SER A 658 -12.44 -7.13 24.25
N GLY A 659 -13.16 -6.05 24.57
CA GLY A 659 -14.56 -6.05 24.99
C GLY A 659 -15.59 -5.79 23.89
N ARG A 660 -15.21 -5.73 22.60
CA ARG A 660 -16.15 -5.43 21.50
C ARG A 660 -16.80 -6.70 20.97
N TYR A 661 -18.09 -6.85 21.25
CA TYR A 661 -18.93 -7.98 20.80
C TYR A 661 -20.14 -7.55 19.96
N ALA A 662 -20.27 -6.25 19.66
CA ALA A 662 -21.48 -5.67 19.06
C ALA A 662 -21.85 -6.33 17.71
N SER A 663 -20.87 -6.67 16.88
CA SER A 663 -21.12 -7.35 15.59
C SER A 663 -21.70 -8.75 15.78
N LEU A 664 -21.17 -9.51 16.74
CA LEU A 664 -21.67 -10.84 17.09
C LEU A 664 -23.05 -10.77 17.72
N GLU A 665 -23.28 -9.83 18.63
CA GLU A 665 -24.58 -9.63 19.28
C GLU A 665 -25.64 -9.19 18.27
N LEU A 666 -25.30 -8.29 17.34
CA LEU A 666 -26.18 -7.89 16.25
C LEU A 666 -26.53 -9.09 15.35
N ALA A 667 -25.53 -9.86 14.93
CA ALA A 667 -25.74 -11.05 14.10
C ALA A 667 -26.62 -12.09 14.81
N LYS A 668 -26.38 -12.35 16.11
CA LYS A 668 -27.23 -13.22 16.93
C LYS A 668 -28.64 -12.68 17.03
N GLY A 669 -28.83 -11.39 17.29
CA GLY A 669 -30.16 -10.77 17.36
C GLY A 669 -30.97 -10.96 16.08
N TYR A 670 -30.35 -10.82 14.91
CA TYR A 670 -31.00 -11.15 13.63
C TYR A 670 -31.36 -12.63 13.51
N LEU A 671 -30.41 -13.52 13.83
CA LEU A 671 -30.59 -14.97 13.67
C LEU A 671 -31.55 -15.58 14.71
N ASP A 672 -31.59 -15.07 15.94
CA ASP A 672 -32.47 -15.57 17.01
C ASP A 672 -33.95 -15.20 16.74
N SER A 673 -34.20 -14.18 15.92
CA SER A 673 -35.54 -13.83 15.45
C SER A 673 -36.09 -14.75 14.36
N CYS A 674 -35.23 -15.62 13.82
CA CYS A 674 -35.54 -16.50 12.72
C CYS A 674 -36.01 -17.89 13.21
N GLU A 675 -37.00 -18.47 12.54
CA GLU A 675 -37.36 -19.87 12.81
C GLU A 675 -36.23 -20.83 12.39
N PRO A 676 -36.08 -22.00 13.05
CA PRO A 676 -35.08 -22.99 12.64
C PRO A 676 -35.18 -23.34 11.15
N ASN A 677 -34.07 -23.17 10.42
CA ASN A 677 -33.93 -23.38 8.96
C ASN A 677 -34.64 -22.35 8.06
N SER A 678 -35.04 -21.20 8.58
CA SER A 678 -35.53 -20.12 7.71
C SER A 678 -34.42 -19.60 6.78
N ILE A 679 -34.82 -19.13 5.61
CA ILE A 679 -33.94 -18.46 4.66
C ILE A 679 -33.99 -16.96 4.96
N LEU A 680 -32.82 -16.36 5.20
CA LEU A 680 -32.64 -14.92 5.40
C LEU A 680 -32.42 -14.19 4.08
#